data_AF-A0A0M4E8P4-F1
#
_entry.id   AF-A0A0M4E8P4-F1
#
_cell.length_a   1.000
_cell.length_b   1.000
_cell.length_c   1.000
_cell.angle_alpha   90.00
_cell.angle_beta   90.00
_cell.angle_gamma   90.00
#
_symmetry.space_group_name_H-M   'P 1'
#
loop_
_entity.id
_entity.type
_entity.pdbx_description
1 polymer ?
#
loop_
_entity_poly.entity_id
_entity_poly.type
_entity_poly.pdbx_seq_one_letter_code
_entity_poly.pdbx_strand_id
1 'polypeptide(L)'
;MYLTRHLRLLPRRNVGRQLASGNSTHCNYTTAAPAEEHIEIPSRIERSPTDVLQALAGTVGRDPTAPHYKYHDDPFLIPMSNMAKRTFALSKEAGRKAANWIKEEHHELFMHQEAQPAIEKFAPRMVYTEESEVDAGTLERLIAQGDLADAVLVYNTMETKGIEVSAELKQSLLEMVCFYNNQEPLPEDYIEERWFTQNSRRRERSAKTWKDGDLAEKLYGAIEPKTPEAYAALIRGMAKYLQCERAYALLQEANERGLQLDTGSFNAIIQIVSLLKNTAEQRWQLCQELLQQMCEQQLQPNLGTMNALLECISTFGNFKLARTAALKVLPEFKQLGIAPSLGSYYFLLIIFCRERAPVSHVIVDILNDIAGKEFKIQHPKDTYFFATAMDVCRNHLHDKALAKKVNELLHTGNNYDLVGDSFKEAVYYRNYLALLCQTESIDDFMRTYDQLVPNIYTPEPGIMEEILRALEINGAIEQMPRIWSDMVVFDHVHQERLLLLVLRIMVDNKPNLQLPAHELLSEQCAKVALDMFSSIEEPRRYKKLNFTGQMLGDILTLLVRCESSFEKATEVLAYIDKQQHRIPGTPADSALLEFVDAAVIQKAPSQALVALQYAVDNNMETTTLAQRINDGFTLNEVHLAKLKSLVGDSFLNK
;
A
#
# COMPACT_ATOMS: atom_id res chain seq x y z
N MET A 1 33.15 -16.64 32.45
CA MET A 1 34.63 -16.55 32.50
C MET A 1 34.98 -15.11 32.80
N TYR A 2 35.75 -14.92 33.87
CA TYR A 2 36.31 -13.64 34.33
C TYR A 2 37.13 -12.94 33.23
N LEU A 3 37.06 -11.62 33.17
CA LEU A 3 38.24 -10.75 33.04
C LEU A 3 37.90 -9.29 33.39
N THR A 4 38.20 -8.93 34.62
CA THR A 4 38.33 -7.56 35.15
C THR A 4 39.58 -6.89 34.58
N ARG A 5 39.50 -5.58 34.28
CA ARG A 5 40.67 -4.69 34.36
C ARG A 5 40.29 -3.25 34.72
N HIS A 6 40.62 -2.92 35.97
CA HIS A 6 40.73 -1.57 36.53
C HIS A 6 41.65 -0.66 35.71
N LEU A 7 41.23 0.61 35.52
CA LEU A 7 42.16 1.72 35.39
C LEU A 7 41.91 2.74 36.50
N ARG A 8 43.05 3.12 37.09
CA ARG A 8 43.22 3.76 38.39
C ARG A 8 42.94 5.27 38.32
N LEU A 9 42.23 5.76 39.33
CA LEU A 9 42.24 7.14 39.78
C LEU A 9 43.67 7.54 40.19
N LEU A 10 44.21 8.62 39.61
CA LEU A 10 45.41 9.29 40.10
C LEU A 10 45.02 10.53 40.93
N PRO A 11 45.74 10.83 42.03
CA PRO A 11 45.31 11.82 43.02
C PRO A 11 45.67 13.26 42.65
N ARG A 12 44.78 14.20 43.01
CA ARG A 12 45.04 15.64 43.00
C ARG A 12 46.17 15.98 43.97
N ARG A 13 47.25 16.58 43.47
CA ARG A 13 48.32 17.16 44.29
C ARG A 13 48.25 18.69 44.19
N ASN A 14 47.79 19.33 45.26
CA ASN A 14 47.95 20.76 45.51
C ASN A 14 49.44 21.04 45.74
N VAL A 15 50.03 21.93 44.95
CA VAL A 15 51.30 22.58 45.28
C VAL A 15 51.18 24.07 44.96
N GLY A 16 50.96 24.87 46.00
CA GLY A 16 51.30 26.29 45.97
C GLY A 16 52.78 26.48 46.31
N ARG A 17 53.44 27.43 45.66
CA ARG A 17 54.68 28.12 46.11
C ARG A 17 54.88 29.34 45.21
N GLN A 18 54.69 30.55 45.76
CA GLN A 18 55.69 31.40 46.42
C GLN A 18 56.77 31.94 45.48
N LEU A 19 56.73 33.27 45.35
CA LEU A 19 57.68 34.19 44.76
C LEU A 19 59.07 34.07 45.41
N ALA A 20 60.12 34.08 44.58
CA ALA A 20 61.45 34.53 44.98
C ALA A 20 62.14 35.20 43.79
N SER A 21 62.58 36.44 44.01
CA SER A 21 63.40 37.28 43.15
C SER A 21 64.89 36.98 43.35
N GLY A 22 65.69 37.12 42.28
CA GLY A 22 67.15 37.05 42.36
C GLY A 22 67.82 37.26 40.99
N ASN A 23 68.68 38.27 40.90
CA ASN A 23 69.24 38.91 39.70
C ASN A 23 70.49 38.25 39.08
N SER A 24 70.72 38.61 37.80
CA SER A 24 71.99 38.70 37.04
C SER A 24 72.56 37.38 36.46
N THR A 25 73.17 37.30 35.27
CA THR A 25 73.78 38.28 34.33
C THR A 25 73.75 37.73 32.89
N HIS A 26 73.85 38.64 31.92
CA HIS A 26 73.72 38.49 30.46
C HIS A 26 74.59 37.43 29.76
N CYS A 27 73.98 36.75 28.77
CA CYS A 27 74.59 36.39 27.49
C CYS A 27 73.53 36.57 26.39
N ASN A 28 73.64 37.64 25.59
CA ASN A 28 72.78 37.87 24.42
C ASN A 28 73.17 36.90 23.30
N TYR A 29 72.44 35.79 23.20
CA TYR A 29 72.25 35.09 21.94
C TYR A 29 70.92 35.59 21.37
N THR A 30 70.94 36.22 20.20
CA THR A 30 69.76 36.44 19.37
C THR A 30 69.24 35.09 18.91
N THR A 31 68.45 34.42 19.75
CA THR A 31 67.56 33.35 19.33
C THR A 31 66.29 34.02 18.82
N ALA A 32 65.99 33.84 17.54
CA ALA A 32 64.64 34.10 17.03
C ALA A 32 63.63 33.50 18.02
N ALA A 33 62.64 34.29 18.43
CA ALA A 33 61.56 33.78 19.27
C ALA A 33 61.05 32.49 18.63
N PRO A 34 60.88 31.38 19.39
CA PRO A 34 60.19 30.23 18.84
C PRO A 34 58.84 30.77 18.37
N ALA A 35 58.54 30.62 17.09
CA ALA A 35 57.19 30.89 16.60
C ALA A 35 56.27 30.14 17.56
N GLU A 36 55.41 30.87 18.29
CA GLU A 36 54.45 30.24 19.17
C GLU A 36 53.68 29.25 18.29
N GLU A 37 53.88 27.95 18.50
CA GLU A 37 53.17 26.91 17.77
C GLU A 37 51.70 27.04 18.15
N HIS A 38 50.97 27.79 17.34
CA HIS A 38 49.55 28.02 17.52
C HIS A 38 48.81 26.73 17.15
N ILE A 39 48.43 25.97 18.17
CA ILE A 39 47.63 24.75 18.00
C ILE A 39 46.17 25.17 17.83
N GLU A 40 45.66 25.12 16.60
CA GLU A 40 44.24 25.28 16.31
C GLU A 40 43.48 24.00 16.66
N ILE A 41 42.80 24.01 17.81
CA ILE A 41 41.91 22.91 18.22
C ILE A 41 40.63 22.99 17.39
N PRO A 42 40.25 21.93 16.65
CA PRO A 42 39.01 21.94 15.88
C PRO A 42 37.78 21.92 16.80
N SER A 43 36.71 22.57 16.34
CA SER A 43 35.42 22.56 17.03
C SER A 43 34.83 21.15 17.09
N ARG A 44 34.24 20.80 18.24
CA ARG A 44 33.49 19.55 18.40
C ARG A 44 32.24 19.57 17.53
N ILE A 45 32.06 18.51 16.72
CA ILE A 45 30.82 18.28 15.98
C ILE A 45 29.84 17.55 16.90
N GLU A 46 28.71 18.20 17.21
CA GLU A 46 27.59 17.57 17.90
C GLU A 46 26.80 16.70 16.93
N ARG A 47 26.39 15.52 17.40
CA ARG A 47 25.61 14.55 16.62
C ARG A 47 24.47 14.02 17.47
N SER A 48 23.33 13.74 16.85
CA SER A 48 22.25 13.00 17.49
C SER A 48 22.67 11.54 17.75
N PRO A 49 22.00 10.83 18.67
CA PRO A 49 22.25 9.41 18.91
C PRO A 49 22.04 8.52 17.66
N THR A 50 21.33 9.01 16.65
CA THR A 50 20.94 8.25 15.45
C THR A 50 21.65 8.70 14.17
N ASP A 51 22.45 9.76 14.18
CA ASP A 51 23.08 10.32 12.96
C ASP A 51 23.96 9.31 12.23
N VAL A 52 24.72 8.49 12.98
CA VAL A 52 25.57 7.46 12.38
C VAL A 52 24.73 6.39 11.69
N LEU A 53 23.59 6.01 12.27
CA LEU A 53 22.67 5.04 11.67
C LEU A 53 22.03 5.60 10.39
N GLN A 54 21.63 6.87 10.40
CA GLN A 54 21.10 7.55 9.22
C GLN A 54 22.15 7.67 8.11
N ALA A 55 23.39 8.00 8.47
CA ALA A 55 24.49 8.06 7.50
C ALA A 55 24.76 6.69 6.87
N LEU A 56 24.78 5.61 7.66
CA LEU A 56 24.94 4.25 7.14
C LEU A 56 23.76 3.85 6.24
N ALA A 57 22.52 4.11 6.65
CA ALA A 57 21.34 3.84 5.84
C ALA A 57 21.37 4.61 4.50
N GLY A 58 21.85 5.86 4.50
CA GLY A 58 22.00 6.66 3.28
C GLY A 58 23.08 6.17 2.30
N THR A 59 23.94 5.22 2.72
CA THR A 59 24.96 4.61 1.83
C THR A 59 24.47 3.35 1.12
N VAL A 60 23.29 2.83 1.48
CA VAL A 60 22.72 1.60 0.91
C VAL A 60 21.40 1.88 0.21
N GLY A 61 21.21 1.34 -0.99
CA GLY A 61 19.94 1.37 -1.70
C GLY A 61 18.98 0.27 -1.22
N ARG A 62 17.71 0.36 -1.63
CA ARG A 62 16.77 -0.75 -1.45
C ARG A 62 17.17 -1.92 -2.34
N ASP A 63 17.21 -3.12 -1.77
CA ASP A 63 17.40 -4.35 -2.52
C ASP A 63 16.06 -4.77 -3.17
N PRO A 64 15.95 -4.78 -4.51
CA PRO A 64 14.72 -5.20 -5.19
C PRO A 64 14.48 -6.72 -5.09
N THR A 65 15.53 -7.51 -4.84
CA THR A 65 15.45 -8.97 -4.81
C THR A 65 15.02 -9.53 -3.45
N ALA A 66 15.11 -8.72 -2.40
CA ALA A 66 14.73 -9.12 -1.04
C ALA A 66 13.28 -8.71 -0.70
N PRO A 67 12.56 -9.52 0.09
CA PRO A 67 11.27 -9.12 0.65
C PRO A 67 11.44 -7.95 1.63
N HIS A 68 10.33 -7.27 1.96
CA HIS A 68 10.37 -6.25 3.01
C HIS A 68 10.93 -6.84 4.32
N TYR A 69 11.84 -6.12 4.96
CA TYR A 69 12.54 -6.50 6.21
C TYR A 69 11.64 -6.95 7.38
N LYS A 70 10.33 -6.75 7.29
CA LYS A 70 9.37 -7.16 8.31
C LYS A 70 9.09 -8.66 8.28
N TYR A 71 9.37 -9.30 7.15
CA TYR A 71 9.22 -10.72 6.90
C TYR A 71 10.54 -11.46 7.11
N HIS A 72 10.47 -12.76 7.36
CA HIS A 72 11.65 -13.60 7.45
C HIS A 72 12.22 -13.85 6.06
N ASP A 73 13.54 -13.72 5.93
CA ASP A 73 14.27 -14.08 4.73
C ASP A 73 14.52 -15.59 4.70
N ASP A 74 13.43 -16.33 4.54
CA ASP A 74 13.40 -17.79 4.45
C ASP A 74 12.38 -18.18 3.35
N PRO A 75 12.76 -18.97 2.34
CA PRO A 75 11.87 -19.28 1.21
C PRO A 75 10.49 -19.83 1.59
N PHE A 76 10.36 -20.49 2.74
CA PHE A 76 9.08 -21.00 3.24
C PHE A 76 8.23 -19.92 3.93
N LEU A 77 8.85 -18.89 4.51
CA LEU A 77 8.18 -17.84 5.28
C LEU A 77 8.02 -16.52 4.51
N ILE A 78 8.60 -16.39 3.32
CA ILE A 78 8.44 -15.20 2.47
C ILE A 78 7.01 -15.17 1.90
N PRO A 79 6.24 -14.10 2.16
CA PRO A 79 4.89 -14.00 1.62
C PRO A 79 4.90 -13.47 0.19
N MET A 80 4.54 -14.34 -0.75
CA MET A 80 4.57 -14.02 -2.18
C MET A 80 3.22 -13.51 -2.74
N SER A 81 2.11 -13.77 -2.05
CA SER A 81 0.78 -13.27 -2.42
C SER A 81 0.32 -12.13 -1.50
N ASN A 82 -0.55 -11.25 -2.00
CA ASN A 82 -1.13 -10.17 -1.20
C ASN A 82 -1.90 -10.71 0.04
N MET A 83 -2.52 -11.88 -0.09
CA MET A 83 -3.21 -12.54 1.02
C MET A 83 -2.22 -13.00 2.09
N ALA A 84 -1.12 -13.66 1.69
CA ALA A 84 -0.07 -14.11 2.61
C ALA A 84 0.59 -12.91 3.31
N LYS A 85 0.93 -11.85 2.56
CA LYS A 85 1.52 -10.61 3.10
C LYS A 85 0.65 -10.04 4.22
N ARG A 86 -0.65 -9.90 3.98
CA ARG A 86 -1.62 -9.43 4.98
C ARG A 86 -1.71 -10.38 6.17
N THR A 87 -1.82 -11.68 5.92
CA THR A 87 -2.03 -12.69 6.96
C THR A 87 -0.84 -12.74 7.90
N PHE A 88 0.38 -12.84 7.36
CA PHE A 88 1.60 -12.95 8.16
C PHE A 88 1.85 -11.68 8.99
N ALA A 89 1.64 -10.50 8.39
CA ALA A 89 1.78 -9.23 9.10
C ALA A 89 0.79 -9.11 10.27
N LEU A 90 -0.48 -9.43 10.05
CA LEU A 90 -1.51 -9.42 11.09
C LEU A 90 -1.31 -10.51 12.15
N SER A 91 -0.84 -11.70 11.77
CA SER A 91 -0.51 -12.77 12.71
C SER A 91 0.62 -12.36 13.66
N LYS A 92 1.65 -11.68 13.16
CA LYS A 92 2.74 -11.13 13.98
C LYS A 92 2.21 -10.09 14.98
N GLU A 93 1.35 -9.17 14.53
CA GLU A 93 0.73 -8.19 15.43
C GLU A 93 -0.22 -8.84 16.45
N ALA A 94 -1.00 -9.85 16.07
CA ALA A 94 -1.83 -10.60 16.99
C ALA A 94 -1.01 -11.26 18.11
N GLY A 95 0.16 -11.82 17.76
CA GLY A 95 1.12 -12.32 18.75
C GLY A 95 1.64 -11.24 19.69
N ARG A 96 1.98 -10.05 19.17
CA ARG A 96 2.38 -8.89 19.99
C ARG A 96 1.27 -8.45 20.94
N LYS A 97 0.02 -8.41 20.49
CA LYS A 97 -1.14 -8.11 21.32
C LYS A 97 -1.36 -9.13 22.43
N ALA A 98 -1.25 -10.42 22.11
CA ALA A 98 -1.37 -11.48 23.10
C ALA A 98 -0.27 -11.36 24.18
N ALA A 99 0.97 -11.10 23.77
CA ALA A 99 2.07 -10.85 24.70
C ALA A 99 1.85 -9.60 25.56
N ASN A 100 1.38 -8.51 24.97
CA ASN A 100 1.03 -7.30 25.71
C ASN A 100 -0.10 -7.56 26.71
N TRP A 101 -1.15 -8.28 26.31
CA TRP A 101 -2.23 -8.66 27.21
C TRP A 101 -1.72 -9.49 28.39
N ILE A 102 -0.87 -10.49 28.17
CA ILE A 102 -0.23 -11.27 29.25
C ILE A 102 0.58 -10.36 30.18
N LYS A 103 1.32 -9.39 29.61
CA LYS A 103 2.14 -8.44 30.36
C LYS A 103 1.28 -7.55 31.26
N GLU A 104 0.13 -7.07 30.78
CA GLU A 104 -0.76 -6.22 31.57
C GLU A 104 -1.55 -7.04 32.61
N GLU A 105 -2.02 -8.25 32.27
CA GLU A 105 -2.78 -9.13 33.18
C GLU A 105 -1.92 -9.66 34.34
N HIS A 106 -0.64 -9.95 34.08
CA HIS A 106 0.31 -10.48 35.06
C HIS A 106 1.47 -9.51 35.30
N HIS A 107 1.14 -8.23 35.46
CA HIS A 107 2.10 -7.13 35.55
C HIS A 107 3.15 -7.33 36.66
N GLU A 108 2.81 -8.00 37.75
CA GLU A 108 3.67 -8.35 38.87
C GLU A 108 4.90 -9.17 38.46
N LEU A 109 4.77 -9.99 37.41
CA LEU A 109 5.86 -10.82 36.88
C LEU A 109 6.92 -9.99 36.12
N PHE A 110 6.58 -8.74 35.75
CA PHE A 110 7.42 -7.86 34.92
C PHE A 110 7.94 -6.64 35.69
N MET A 111 7.83 -6.64 37.02
CA MET A 111 8.30 -5.53 37.87
C MET A 111 9.83 -5.47 37.99
N HIS A 112 10.54 -6.58 37.77
CA HIS A 112 11.99 -6.63 37.84
C HIS A 112 12.61 -6.00 36.57
N GLN A 113 13.29 -4.86 36.74
CA GLN A 113 13.96 -4.14 35.65
C GLN A 113 15.48 -4.09 35.86
N GLU A 114 16.23 -4.75 34.98
CA GLU A 114 17.70 -4.76 35.03
C GLU A 114 18.35 -3.62 34.20
N ALA A 115 17.60 -3.07 33.24
CA ALA A 115 18.12 -2.08 32.30
C ALA A 115 18.43 -0.74 33.00
N GLN A 116 19.59 -0.16 32.67
CA GLN A 116 19.97 1.19 33.08
C GLN A 116 20.37 2.01 31.83
N PRO A 117 19.59 3.04 31.46
CA PRO A 117 18.39 3.55 32.13
C PRO A 117 17.20 2.60 32.01
N ALA A 118 16.22 2.74 32.92
CA ALA A 118 14.97 2.01 32.87
C ALA A 118 14.22 2.33 31.57
N ILE A 119 13.61 1.32 30.95
CA ILE A 119 12.87 1.47 29.69
C ILE A 119 11.38 1.52 30.01
N GLU A 120 10.85 2.73 30.18
CA GLU A 120 9.45 2.97 30.59
C GLU A 120 8.43 2.29 29.66
N LYS A 121 8.71 2.22 28.35
CA LYS A 121 7.81 1.58 27.37
C LYS A 121 7.60 0.08 27.61
N PHE A 122 8.53 -0.61 28.29
CA PHE A 122 8.40 -2.02 28.66
C PHE A 122 8.00 -2.23 30.11
N ALA A 123 7.89 -1.15 30.89
CA ALA A 123 7.34 -1.25 32.23
C ALA A 123 5.85 -1.69 32.17
N PRO A 124 5.39 -2.44 33.18
CA PRO A 124 3.95 -2.66 33.36
C PRO A 124 3.24 -1.33 33.60
N ARG A 125 2.02 -1.16 33.06
CA ARG A 125 1.21 0.03 33.29
C ARG A 125 0.59 -0.02 34.68
N MET A 126 0.36 1.15 35.27
CA MET A 126 -0.38 1.24 36.53
C MET A 126 -1.88 1.18 36.22
N VAL A 127 -2.59 0.21 36.80
CA VAL A 127 -4.03 0.07 36.62
C VAL A 127 -4.75 0.96 37.63
N TYR A 128 -5.63 1.83 37.15
CA TYR A 128 -6.50 2.64 38.00
C TYR A 128 -7.84 1.95 38.23
N THR A 129 -8.32 2.02 39.45
CA THR A 129 -9.64 1.52 39.88
C THR A 129 -10.41 2.63 40.58
N GLU A 130 -11.72 2.47 40.76
CA GLU A 130 -12.56 3.45 41.47
C GLU A 130 -12.09 3.69 42.93
N GLU A 131 -11.39 2.73 43.51
CA GLU A 131 -10.84 2.79 44.87
C GLU A 131 -9.48 3.50 44.93
N SER A 132 -8.80 3.65 43.79
CA SER A 132 -7.44 4.20 43.74
C SER A 132 -7.35 5.61 44.33
N GLU A 133 -6.29 5.88 45.11
CA GLU A 133 -5.97 7.24 45.56
C GLU A 133 -5.45 8.04 44.37
N VAL A 134 -6.19 9.08 44.00
CA VAL A 134 -5.91 9.90 42.82
C VAL A 134 -5.89 11.37 43.21
N ASP A 135 -5.03 12.13 42.52
CA ASP A 135 -4.87 13.57 42.68
C ASP A 135 -4.81 14.27 41.31
N ALA A 136 -4.77 15.60 41.32
CA ALA A 136 -4.69 16.39 40.09
C ALA A 136 -3.43 16.08 39.27
N GLY A 137 -2.30 15.80 39.92
CA GLY A 137 -1.04 15.46 39.23
C GLY A 137 -1.08 14.11 38.52
N THR A 138 -1.87 13.16 39.04
CA THR A 138 -2.15 11.89 38.36
C THR A 138 -2.90 12.12 37.06
N LEU A 139 -3.98 12.91 37.10
CA LEU A 139 -4.78 13.23 35.91
C LEU A 139 -3.96 14.00 34.86
N GLU A 140 -3.15 14.97 35.29
CA GLU A 140 -2.26 15.75 34.40
C GLU A 140 -1.28 14.83 33.65
N ARG A 141 -0.68 13.85 34.35
CA ARG A 141 0.24 12.88 33.76
C ARG A 141 -0.43 12.01 32.71
N LEU A 142 -1.64 11.53 32.99
CA LEU A 142 -2.40 10.68 32.05
C LEU A 142 -2.80 11.44 30.79
N ILE A 143 -3.21 12.70 30.93
CA ILE A 143 -3.51 13.56 29.78
C ILE A 143 -2.24 13.80 28.95
N ALA A 144 -1.09 14.05 29.59
CA ALA A 144 0.18 14.23 28.91
C ALA A 144 0.67 12.95 28.19
N GLN A 145 0.36 11.77 28.73
CA GLN A 145 0.65 10.48 28.10
C GLN A 145 -0.35 10.11 26.99
N GLY A 146 -1.54 10.72 27.00
CA GLY A 146 -2.60 10.45 26.03
C GLY A 146 -3.41 9.18 26.33
N ASP A 147 -3.33 8.64 27.55
CA ASP A 147 -4.11 7.48 27.99
C ASP A 147 -5.55 7.93 28.37
N LEU A 148 -6.43 7.96 27.37
CA LEU A 148 -7.76 8.55 27.49
C LEU A 148 -8.67 7.78 28.46
N ALA A 149 -8.72 6.46 28.35
CA ALA A 149 -9.59 5.64 29.19
C ALA A 149 -9.30 5.82 30.70
N ASP A 150 -8.02 5.79 31.06
CA ASP A 150 -7.57 5.98 32.45
C ASP A 150 -7.79 7.42 32.91
N ALA A 151 -7.50 8.42 32.06
CA ALA A 151 -7.76 9.82 32.39
C ALA A 151 -9.24 10.09 32.67
N VAL A 152 -10.15 9.51 31.87
CA VAL A 152 -11.60 9.62 32.07
C VAL A 152 -12.03 8.92 33.37
N LEU A 153 -11.49 7.73 33.65
CA LEU A 153 -11.77 7.01 34.90
C LEU A 153 -11.33 7.83 36.12
N VAL A 154 -10.09 8.32 36.12
CA VAL A 154 -9.52 9.14 37.19
C VAL A 154 -10.34 10.42 37.38
N TYR A 155 -10.72 11.11 36.30
CA TYR A 155 -11.58 12.30 36.39
C TYR A 155 -12.93 11.99 37.06
N ASN A 156 -13.60 10.91 36.65
CA ASN A 156 -14.87 10.50 37.25
C ASN A 156 -14.70 10.14 38.74
N THR A 157 -13.60 9.47 39.11
CA THR A 157 -13.27 9.16 40.51
C THR A 157 -13.00 10.42 41.33
N MET A 158 -12.35 11.43 40.75
CA MET A 158 -12.15 12.72 41.41
C MET A 158 -13.49 13.44 41.63
N GLU A 159 -14.40 13.42 40.65
CA GLU A 159 -15.75 13.99 40.80
C GLU A 159 -16.55 13.28 41.90
N THR A 160 -16.54 11.94 41.95
CA THR A 160 -17.30 11.19 42.97
C THR A 160 -16.75 11.38 44.38
N LYS A 161 -15.42 11.53 44.51
CA LYS A 161 -14.76 11.84 45.80
C LYS A 161 -14.85 13.32 46.18
N GLY A 162 -15.41 14.18 45.33
CA GLY A 162 -15.53 15.62 45.56
C GLY A 162 -14.19 16.37 45.56
N ILE A 163 -13.18 15.83 44.86
CA ILE A 163 -11.87 16.47 44.71
C ILE A 163 -12.00 17.58 43.66
N GLU A 164 -11.61 18.80 44.01
CA GLU A 164 -11.71 19.94 43.10
C GLU A 164 -10.69 19.81 41.95
N VAL A 165 -11.20 19.81 40.71
CA VAL A 165 -10.40 19.78 39.49
C VAL A 165 -10.35 21.20 38.89
N SER A 166 -9.14 21.71 38.65
CA SER A 166 -8.93 23.04 38.10
C SER A 166 -9.56 23.20 36.71
N ALA A 167 -9.91 24.44 36.35
CA ALA A 167 -10.49 24.75 35.04
C ALA A 167 -9.50 24.43 33.89
N GLU A 168 -8.21 24.66 34.10
CA GLU A 168 -7.15 24.34 33.14
C GLU A 168 -7.08 22.83 32.87
N LEU A 169 -7.15 22.01 33.91
CA LEU A 169 -7.08 20.55 33.76
C LEU A 169 -8.36 19.99 33.10
N LYS A 170 -9.53 20.57 33.41
CA LYS A 170 -10.78 20.29 32.69
C LYS A 170 -10.69 20.68 31.21
N GLN A 171 -10.02 21.79 30.89
CA GLN A 171 -9.80 22.23 29.51
C GLN A 171 -8.87 21.26 28.76
N SER A 172 -7.74 20.84 29.34
CA SER A 172 -6.86 19.84 28.72
C SER A 172 -7.56 18.50 28.52
N LEU A 173 -8.37 18.07 29.49
CA LEU A 173 -9.20 16.87 29.33
C LEU A 173 -10.27 17.05 28.24
N LEU A 174 -10.92 18.22 28.17
CA LEU A 174 -11.89 18.54 27.13
C LEU A 174 -11.26 18.43 25.74
N GLU A 175 -10.06 18.98 25.54
CA GLU A 175 -9.34 18.89 24.27
C GLU A 175 -9.05 17.44 23.87
N MET A 176 -8.56 16.62 24.81
CA MET A 176 -8.27 15.21 24.57
C MET A 176 -9.55 14.42 24.26
N VAL A 177 -10.62 14.62 25.03
CA VAL A 177 -11.92 13.95 24.84
C VAL A 177 -12.57 14.38 23.51
N CYS A 178 -12.52 15.67 23.16
CA CYS A 178 -13.00 16.19 21.88
C CYS A 178 -12.18 15.64 20.71
N PHE A 179 -10.86 15.52 20.86
CA PHE A 179 -9.99 14.99 19.81
C PHE A 179 -10.25 13.51 19.53
N TYR A 180 -10.54 12.70 20.55
CA TYR A 180 -10.76 11.26 20.42
C TYR A 180 -12.24 10.83 20.43
N ASN A 181 -13.18 11.77 20.61
CA ASN A 181 -14.62 11.50 20.78
C ASN A 181 -14.91 10.49 21.91
N ASN A 182 -14.19 10.66 23.02
CA ASN A 182 -14.29 9.80 24.19
C ASN A 182 -14.13 8.31 23.84
N GLN A 183 -13.19 7.98 22.95
CA GLN A 183 -12.91 6.61 22.53
C GLN A 183 -11.41 6.39 22.38
N GLU A 184 -10.87 5.39 23.07
CA GLU A 184 -9.45 5.06 23.04
C GLU A 184 -8.99 4.81 21.59
N PRO A 185 -7.98 5.54 21.09
CA PRO A 185 -7.42 5.27 19.77
C PRO A 185 -6.72 3.90 19.76
N LEU A 186 -6.71 3.26 18.59
CA LEU A 186 -5.86 2.08 18.41
C LEU A 186 -4.40 2.48 18.63
N PRO A 187 -3.56 1.77 19.41
CA PRO A 187 -2.17 2.18 19.64
C PRO A 187 -1.34 2.36 18.36
N GLU A 188 -0.36 3.26 18.38
CA GLU A 188 0.52 3.55 17.22
C GLU A 188 1.41 2.36 16.83
N ASP A 189 1.74 1.50 17.80
CA ASP A 189 2.59 0.33 17.62
C ASP A 189 1.96 -0.79 16.75
N TYR A 190 0.64 -0.73 16.51
CA TYR A 190 -0.14 -1.67 15.69
C TYR A 190 -0.42 -1.09 14.29
N ILE A 191 0.67 -0.92 13.55
CA ILE A 191 0.69 -0.27 12.24
C ILE A 191 -0.13 -1.05 11.21
N GLU A 192 -0.03 -2.38 11.17
CA GLU A 192 -0.71 -3.21 10.17
C GLU A 192 -2.22 -3.17 10.38
N GLU A 193 -2.69 -3.31 11.62
CA GLU A 193 -4.11 -3.19 11.92
C GLU A 193 -4.65 -1.78 11.64
N ARG A 194 -3.88 -0.72 11.94
CA ARG A 194 -4.25 0.65 11.56
C ARG A 194 -4.45 0.75 10.05
N TRP A 195 -3.54 0.21 9.26
CA TRP A 195 -3.62 0.20 7.80
C TRP A 195 -4.81 -0.62 7.27
N PHE A 196 -4.97 -1.86 7.73
CA PHE A 196 -6.03 -2.74 7.24
C PHE A 196 -7.42 -2.31 7.71
N THR A 197 -7.56 -1.72 8.90
CA THR A 197 -8.84 -1.17 9.42
C THR A 197 -9.24 0.12 8.71
N GLN A 198 -8.28 0.94 8.27
CA GLN A 198 -8.56 2.21 7.58
C GLN A 198 -9.37 2.00 6.29
N ASN A 199 -9.20 0.85 5.62
CA ASN A 199 -9.99 0.47 4.45
C ASN A 199 -11.48 0.23 4.77
N SER A 200 -11.79 -0.35 5.94
CA SER A 200 -13.18 -0.56 6.37
C SER A 200 -13.89 0.75 6.70
N ARG A 201 -13.18 1.68 7.35
CA ARG A 201 -13.72 2.98 7.80
C ARG A 201 -14.07 3.95 6.67
N ARG A 202 -13.55 3.75 5.45
CA ARG A 202 -13.91 4.60 4.29
C ARG A 202 -15.40 4.58 3.95
N ARG A 203 -16.11 3.49 4.27
CA ARG A 203 -17.55 3.34 4.01
C ARG A 203 -18.43 4.03 5.07
N GLU A 204 -17.88 4.33 6.25
CA GLU A 204 -18.61 4.91 7.40
C GLU A 204 -18.50 6.44 7.49
N ARG A 205 -17.57 7.05 6.74
CA ARG A 205 -17.17 8.48 6.83
C ARG A 205 -18.23 9.54 6.44
N SER A 206 -19.47 9.15 6.21
CA SER A 206 -20.54 10.11 5.86
C SER A 206 -21.65 10.20 6.92
N ALA A 207 -21.51 9.50 8.04
CA ALA A 207 -22.46 9.60 9.16
C ALA A 207 -21.88 10.36 10.34
N LYS A 208 -22.71 11.14 11.01
CA LYS A 208 -22.41 11.74 12.31
C LYS A 208 -21.96 10.65 13.29
N THR A 209 -20.80 10.85 13.92
CA THR A 209 -20.25 9.95 14.95
C THR A 209 -20.04 10.63 16.30
N TRP A 210 -20.20 11.96 16.38
CA TRP A 210 -20.16 12.70 17.64
C TRP A 210 -21.19 12.18 18.65
N LYS A 211 -20.79 12.05 19.91
CA LYS A 211 -21.64 11.58 21.00
C LYS A 211 -22.30 12.78 21.70
N ASP A 212 -23.56 13.07 21.35
CA ASP A 212 -24.30 14.18 21.97
C ASP A 212 -24.49 13.94 23.48
N GLY A 213 -24.30 14.98 24.31
CA GLY A 213 -24.49 14.91 25.75
C GLY A 213 -23.48 14.04 26.51
N ASP A 214 -22.44 13.53 25.84
CA ASP A 214 -21.37 12.77 26.47
C ASP A 214 -20.38 13.70 27.22
N LEU A 215 -19.31 13.11 27.77
CA LEU A 215 -18.32 13.79 28.62
C LEU A 215 -17.78 15.10 28.03
N ALA A 216 -17.56 15.19 26.71
CA ALA A 216 -17.09 16.43 26.08
C ALA A 216 -18.03 17.62 26.35
N GLU A 217 -19.35 17.43 26.20
CA GLU A 217 -20.33 18.49 26.42
C GLU A 217 -20.52 18.79 27.91
N LYS A 218 -20.37 17.79 28.78
CA LYS A 218 -20.40 17.95 30.25
C LYS A 218 -19.21 18.77 30.74
N LEU A 219 -17.99 18.43 30.29
CA LEU A 219 -16.76 19.16 30.59
C LEU A 219 -16.87 20.59 30.10
N TYR A 220 -17.30 20.79 28.86
CA TYR A 220 -17.55 22.12 28.31
C TYR A 220 -18.55 22.90 29.18
N GLY A 221 -19.65 22.26 29.61
CA GLY A 221 -20.64 22.84 30.51
C GLY A 221 -20.11 23.20 31.91
N ALA A 222 -19.15 22.43 32.43
CA ALA A 222 -18.57 22.61 33.77
C ALA A 222 -17.44 23.66 33.85
N ILE A 223 -16.84 24.06 32.72
CA ILE A 223 -15.81 25.11 32.66
C ILE A 223 -16.49 26.48 32.68
N GLU A 224 -16.22 27.32 33.69
CA GLU A 224 -16.71 28.70 33.75
C GLU A 224 -15.57 29.66 34.13
N PRO A 225 -15.42 30.83 33.45
CA PRO A 225 -16.18 31.26 32.27
C PRO A 225 -15.84 30.42 31.02
N LYS A 226 -16.75 30.37 30.04
CA LYS A 226 -16.48 29.76 28.73
C LYS A 226 -15.37 30.53 28.00
N THR A 227 -14.20 29.93 27.85
CA THR A 227 -13.05 30.54 27.18
C THR A 227 -13.04 30.26 25.68
N PRO A 228 -12.32 31.06 24.85
CA PRO A 228 -12.14 30.78 23.43
C PRO A 228 -11.60 29.38 23.14
N GLU A 229 -10.72 28.86 24.00
CA GLU A 229 -10.11 27.52 23.89
C GLU A 229 -11.17 26.42 24.08
N ALA A 230 -12.13 26.60 24.99
CA ALA A 230 -13.22 25.67 25.21
C ALA A 230 -14.15 25.58 23.99
N TYR A 231 -14.49 26.74 23.38
CA TYR A 231 -15.22 26.79 22.11
C TYR A 231 -14.42 26.12 20.99
N ALA A 232 -13.14 26.46 20.84
CA ALA A 232 -12.28 25.91 19.80
C ALA A 232 -12.19 24.37 19.88
N ALA A 233 -11.98 23.81 21.08
CA ALA A 233 -11.93 22.37 21.31
C ALA A 233 -13.23 21.69 20.87
N LEU A 234 -14.38 22.22 21.30
CA LEU A 234 -15.69 21.65 21.00
C LEU A 234 -16.05 21.77 19.51
N ILE A 235 -15.79 22.93 18.88
CA ILE A 235 -16.00 23.15 17.45
C ILE A 235 -15.19 22.17 16.62
N ARG A 236 -13.88 22.02 16.92
CA ARG A 236 -12.99 21.09 16.20
C ARG A 236 -13.40 19.64 16.39
N GLY A 237 -13.75 19.25 17.61
CA GLY A 237 -14.27 17.90 17.90
C GLY A 237 -15.55 17.62 17.11
N MET A 238 -16.57 18.47 17.25
CA MET A 238 -17.83 18.31 16.53
C MET A 238 -17.65 18.28 15.00
N ALA A 239 -16.79 19.14 14.45
CA ALA A 239 -16.48 19.14 13.02
C ALA A 239 -15.79 17.83 12.58
N LYS A 240 -14.77 17.37 13.32
CA LYS A 240 -14.03 16.12 13.06
C LYS A 240 -14.94 14.90 13.07
N TYR A 241 -15.95 14.88 13.94
CA TYR A 241 -16.92 13.78 14.09
C TYR A 241 -18.29 14.06 13.47
N LEU A 242 -18.32 15.00 12.52
CA LEU A 242 -19.43 15.28 11.59
C LEU A 242 -20.73 15.78 12.24
N GLN A 243 -20.66 16.36 13.44
CA GLN A 243 -21.74 17.15 14.04
C GLN A 243 -21.70 18.59 13.52
N CYS A 244 -21.88 18.71 12.21
CA CYS A 244 -21.53 19.89 11.43
C CYS A 244 -22.35 21.15 11.82
N GLU A 245 -23.67 21.02 11.90
CA GLU A 245 -24.57 22.15 12.16
C GLU A 245 -24.32 22.79 13.53
N ARG A 246 -24.08 21.96 14.57
CA ARG A 246 -23.81 22.46 15.92
C ARG A 246 -22.42 23.07 16.03
N ALA A 247 -21.42 22.51 15.34
CA ALA A 247 -20.09 23.13 15.24
C ALA A 247 -20.17 24.53 14.62
N TYR A 248 -20.93 24.68 13.53
CA TYR A 248 -21.14 25.97 12.88
C TYR A 248 -21.91 26.96 13.77
N ALA A 249 -22.96 26.49 14.47
CA ALA A 249 -23.72 27.32 15.41
C ALA A 249 -22.84 27.83 16.57
N LEU A 250 -21.94 27.00 17.12
CA LEU A 250 -20.99 27.40 18.16
C LEU A 250 -19.98 28.44 17.66
N LEU A 251 -19.55 28.35 16.39
CA LEU A 251 -18.70 29.38 15.78
C LEU A 251 -19.45 30.72 15.72
N GLN A 252 -20.71 30.72 15.29
CA GLN A 252 -21.53 31.94 15.23
C GLN A 252 -21.76 32.52 16.63
N GLU A 253 -22.09 31.68 17.61
CA GLU A 253 -22.26 32.10 19.00
C GLU A 253 -20.98 32.74 19.58
N ALA A 254 -19.81 32.15 19.31
CA ALA A 254 -18.53 32.73 19.73
C ALA A 254 -18.29 34.09 19.09
N ASN A 255 -18.59 34.24 17.79
CA ASN A 255 -18.47 35.50 17.07
C ASN A 255 -19.44 36.57 17.62
N GLU A 256 -20.71 36.21 17.89
CA GLU A 256 -21.71 37.11 18.48
C GLU A 256 -21.31 37.60 19.87
N ARG A 257 -20.61 36.76 20.64
CA ARG A 257 -20.04 37.10 21.95
C ARG A 257 -18.74 37.91 21.87
N GLY A 258 -18.23 38.15 20.66
CA GLY A 258 -16.95 38.85 20.45
C GLY A 258 -15.72 38.06 20.89
N LEU A 259 -15.83 36.72 20.97
CA LEU A 259 -14.69 35.86 21.27
C LEU A 259 -13.85 35.63 20.01
N GLN A 260 -12.57 35.96 20.07
CA GLN A 260 -11.64 35.70 18.98
C GLN A 260 -11.18 34.24 19.03
N LEU A 261 -11.69 33.42 18.13
CA LEU A 261 -11.24 32.03 17.96
C LEU A 261 -9.95 31.98 17.13
N ASP A 262 -9.29 30.83 17.11
CA ASP A 262 -8.05 30.65 16.37
C ASP A 262 -8.25 30.14 14.93
N THR A 263 -7.23 30.29 14.08
CA THR A 263 -7.24 29.87 12.67
C THR A 263 -7.68 28.42 12.49
N GLY A 264 -7.30 27.51 13.40
CA GLY A 264 -7.66 26.10 13.32
C GLY A 264 -9.16 25.83 13.50
N SER A 265 -9.87 26.67 14.25
CA SER A 265 -11.33 26.56 14.43
C SER A 265 -12.07 26.90 13.14
N PHE A 266 -11.67 27.97 12.46
CA PHE A 266 -12.18 28.31 11.12
C PHE A 266 -11.84 27.23 10.10
N ASN A 267 -10.60 26.71 10.10
CA ASN A 267 -10.19 25.63 9.20
C ASN A 267 -11.09 24.38 9.37
N ALA A 268 -11.43 24.02 10.60
CA ALA A 268 -12.31 22.88 10.88
C ALA A 268 -13.72 23.08 10.31
N ILE A 269 -14.27 24.30 10.39
CA ILE A 269 -15.57 24.62 9.77
C ILE A 269 -15.48 24.63 8.24
N ILE A 270 -14.44 25.22 7.66
CA ILE A 270 -14.24 25.23 6.19
C ILE A 270 -14.19 23.81 5.64
N GLN A 271 -13.54 22.87 6.33
CA GLN A 271 -13.47 21.45 5.94
C GLN A 271 -14.85 20.77 5.83
N ILE A 272 -15.84 21.20 6.63
CA ILE A 272 -17.18 20.62 6.65
C ILE A 272 -18.23 21.44 5.87
N VAL A 273 -17.84 22.54 5.21
CA VAL A 273 -18.76 23.38 4.42
C VAL A 273 -19.52 22.57 3.36
N SER A 274 -18.89 21.55 2.77
CA SER A 274 -19.54 20.67 1.80
C SER A 274 -20.73 19.88 2.37
N LEU A 275 -20.81 19.74 3.69
CA LEU A 275 -21.89 19.08 4.42
C LEU A 275 -22.92 20.07 4.97
N LEU A 276 -22.56 21.34 5.14
CA LEU A 276 -23.44 22.42 5.59
C LEU A 276 -24.28 23.02 4.45
N LYS A 277 -23.76 22.98 3.22
CA LYS A 277 -24.41 23.58 2.03
C LYS A 277 -24.51 22.59 0.88
N ASN A 278 -25.64 22.63 0.18
CA ASN A 278 -25.95 21.65 -0.85
C ASN A 278 -25.34 21.99 -2.22
N THR A 279 -25.36 23.26 -2.62
CA THR A 279 -24.87 23.68 -3.94
C THR A 279 -23.42 24.17 -3.88
N ALA A 280 -22.69 24.05 -4.99
CA ALA A 280 -21.29 24.49 -5.07
C ALA A 280 -21.17 26.01 -4.87
N GLU A 281 -22.14 26.77 -5.35
CA GLU A 281 -22.21 28.23 -5.21
C GLU A 281 -22.40 28.63 -3.74
N GLN A 282 -23.31 27.98 -3.02
CA GLN A 282 -23.52 28.23 -1.58
C GLN A 282 -22.29 27.83 -0.74
N ARG A 283 -21.65 26.71 -1.09
CA ARG A 283 -20.40 26.28 -0.44
C ARG A 283 -19.29 27.31 -0.65
N TRP A 284 -19.11 27.77 -1.89
CA TRP A 284 -18.11 28.78 -2.21
C TRP A 284 -18.38 30.11 -1.50
N GLN A 285 -19.63 30.57 -1.52
CA GLN A 285 -20.04 31.78 -0.82
C GLN A 285 -19.74 31.69 0.69
N LEU A 286 -20.11 30.59 1.35
CA LEU A 286 -19.82 30.40 2.78
C LEU A 286 -18.31 30.37 3.06
N CYS A 287 -17.49 29.77 2.19
CA CYS A 287 -16.04 29.82 2.33
C CYS A 287 -15.51 31.26 2.29
N GLN A 288 -16.04 32.09 1.38
CA GLN A 288 -15.64 33.50 1.27
C GLN A 288 -16.08 34.30 2.51
N GLU A 289 -17.29 34.07 3.02
CA GLU A 289 -17.80 34.68 4.25
C GLU A 289 -16.92 34.31 5.46
N LEU A 290 -16.54 33.04 5.60
CA LEU A 290 -15.63 32.59 6.67
C LEU A 290 -14.24 33.21 6.57
N LEU A 291 -13.67 33.33 5.37
CA LEU A 291 -12.38 34.02 5.16
C LEU A 291 -12.45 35.51 5.47
N GLN A 292 -13.57 36.16 5.13
CA GLN A 292 -13.80 37.55 5.48
C GLN A 292 -13.88 37.72 7.00
N GLN A 293 -14.60 36.85 7.71
CA GLN A 293 -14.66 36.85 9.18
C GLN A 293 -13.27 36.66 9.81
N MET A 294 -12.44 35.77 9.26
CA MET A 294 -11.04 35.63 9.71
C MET A 294 -10.26 36.94 9.55
N CYS A 295 -10.42 37.63 8.43
CA CYS A 295 -9.77 38.91 8.17
C CYS A 295 -10.25 40.01 9.14
N GLU A 296 -11.55 40.09 9.40
CA GLU A 296 -12.15 41.01 10.38
C GLU A 296 -11.64 40.76 11.81
N GLN A 297 -11.37 39.49 12.13
CA GLN A 297 -10.74 39.07 13.40
C GLN A 297 -9.20 39.11 13.38
N GLN A 298 -8.59 39.68 12.34
CA GLN A 298 -7.14 39.79 12.18
C GLN A 298 -6.39 38.44 12.26
N LEU A 299 -7.06 37.34 11.91
CA LEU A 299 -6.49 36.00 11.84
C LEU A 299 -5.79 35.79 10.50
N GLN A 300 -4.56 35.29 10.54
CA GLN A 300 -3.82 34.96 9.33
C GLN A 300 -4.20 33.55 8.83
N PRO A 301 -4.62 33.39 7.55
CA PRO A 301 -4.74 32.09 6.92
C PRO A 301 -3.41 31.33 6.96
N ASN A 302 -3.48 30.00 7.00
CA ASN A 302 -2.30 29.13 6.97
C ASN A 302 -2.46 27.99 5.94
N LEU A 303 -1.48 27.09 5.87
CA LEU A 303 -1.53 25.91 4.99
C LEU A 303 -2.79 25.05 5.24
N GLY A 304 -3.23 24.95 6.50
CA GLY A 304 -4.47 24.27 6.86
C GLY A 304 -5.71 24.94 6.25
N THR A 305 -5.74 26.28 6.19
CA THR A 305 -6.80 27.05 5.55
C THR A 305 -6.83 26.79 4.05
N MET A 306 -5.67 26.83 3.39
CA MET A 306 -5.57 26.50 1.95
C MET A 306 -6.07 25.09 1.66
N ASN A 307 -5.61 24.11 2.43
CA ASN A 307 -6.01 22.72 2.25
C ASN A 307 -7.50 22.50 2.50
N ALA A 308 -8.09 23.16 3.51
CA ALA A 308 -9.52 23.11 3.78
C ALA A 308 -10.35 23.69 2.61
N LEU A 309 -9.92 24.82 2.05
CA LEU A 309 -10.56 25.43 0.88
C LEU A 309 -10.46 24.52 -0.34
N LEU A 310 -9.27 24.01 -0.65
CA LEU A 310 -9.05 23.11 -1.79
C LEU A 310 -9.82 21.79 -1.63
N GLU A 311 -9.90 21.24 -0.41
CA GLU A 311 -10.73 20.06 -0.11
C GLU A 311 -12.20 20.36 -0.40
N CYS A 312 -12.74 21.47 0.11
CA CYS A 312 -14.11 21.87 -0.16
C CYS A 312 -14.38 22.07 -1.67
N ILE A 313 -13.50 22.79 -2.37
CA ILE A 313 -13.60 23.02 -3.84
C ILE A 313 -13.55 21.70 -4.61
N SER A 314 -12.75 20.73 -4.17
CA SER A 314 -12.65 19.42 -4.80
C SER A 314 -13.99 18.67 -4.85
N THR A 315 -14.91 18.96 -3.92
CA THR A 315 -16.26 18.36 -3.85
C THR A 315 -17.30 19.02 -4.76
N PHE A 316 -16.98 20.12 -5.44
CA PHE A 316 -17.95 20.83 -6.25
C PHE A 316 -18.35 20.00 -7.47
N GLY A 317 -19.65 19.78 -7.69
CA GLY A 317 -20.14 19.06 -8.88
C GLY A 317 -19.83 19.79 -10.19
N ASN A 318 -19.86 21.12 -10.17
CA ASN A 318 -19.54 21.97 -11.32
C ASN A 318 -18.02 22.15 -11.48
N PHE A 319 -17.41 21.41 -12.40
CA PHE A 319 -15.96 21.46 -12.63
C PHE A 319 -15.44 22.84 -13.08
N LYS A 320 -16.26 23.62 -13.80
CA LYS A 320 -15.85 24.97 -14.24
C LYS A 320 -15.72 25.90 -13.04
N LEU A 321 -16.71 25.89 -12.15
CA LEU A 321 -16.65 26.65 -10.91
C LEU A 321 -15.48 26.18 -10.03
N ALA A 322 -15.27 24.86 -9.92
CA ALA A 322 -14.17 24.30 -9.13
C ALA A 322 -12.80 24.79 -9.61
N ARG A 323 -12.53 24.71 -10.91
CA ARG A 323 -11.27 25.20 -11.51
C ARG A 323 -11.10 26.71 -11.32
N THR A 324 -12.15 27.50 -11.60
CA THR A 324 -12.11 28.95 -11.43
C THR A 324 -11.87 29.36 -9.98
N ALA A 325 -12.52 28.69 -9.01
CA ALA A 325 -12.31 28.95 -7.59
C ALA A 325 -10.87 28.59 -7.16
N ALA A 326 -10.36 27.43 -7.57
CA ALA A 326 -8.98 27.04 -7.26
C ALA A 326 -7.95 28.04 -7.83
N LEU A 327 -8.15 28.52 -9.06
CA LEU A 327 -7.29 29.54 -9.68
C LEU A 327 -7.34 30.91 -9.00
N LYS A 328 -8.40 31.21 -8.22
CA LYS A 328 -8.46 32.42 -7.37
C LYS A 328 -7.70 32.22 -6.05
N VAL A 329 -7.81 31.03 -5.45
CA VAL A 329 -7.16 30.71 -4.17
C VAL A 329 -5.63 30.67 -4.30
N LEU A 330 -5.08 30.03 -5.33
CA LEU A 330 -3.63 29.80 -5.41
C LEU A 330 -2.78 31.09 -5.43
N PRO A 331 -3.10 32.13 -6.23
CA PRO A 331 -2.35 33.38 -6.21
C PRO A 331 -2.40 34.11 -4.87
N GLU A 332 -3.54 34.08 -4.17
CA GLU A 332 -3.71 34.73 -2.87
C GLU A 332 -2.79 34.08 -1.81
N PHE A 333 -2.79 32.75 -1.71
CA PHE A 333 -1.90 32.05 -0.77
C PHE A 333 -0.41 32.20 -1.13
N LYS A 334 -0.10 32.30 -2.43
CA LYS A 334 1.27 32.62 -2.88
C LYS A 334 1.70 34.03 -2.43
N GLN A 335 0.81 35.02 -2.48
CA GLN A 335 1.09 36.38 -2.00
C GLN A 335 1.27 36.42 -0.47
N LEU A 336 0.58 35.55 0.26
CA LEU A 336 0.76 35.36 1.70
C LEU A 336 2.04 34.58 2.07
N GLY A 337 2.83 34.13 1.09
CA GLY A 337 4.05 33.37 1.32
C GLY A 337 3.80 31.93 1.80
N ILE A 338 2.59 31.40 1.61
CA ILE A 338 2.22 30.05 2.03
C ILE A 338 2.44 29.08 0.87
N ALA A 339 3.45 28.23 1.01
CA ALA A 339 3.78 27.23 -0.01
C ALA A 339 2.78 26.05 0.02
N PRO A 340 2.34 25.53 -1.14
CA PRO A 340 1.54 24.32 -1.20
C PRO A 340 2.28 23.09 -0.66
N SER A 341 1.52 22.22 0.00
CA SER A 341 1.95 20.88 0.41
C SER A 341 1.57 19.83 -0.63
N LEU A 342 2.06 18.59 -0.49
CA LEU A 342 1.62 17.48 -1.34
C LEU A 342 0.10 17.26 -1.26
N GLY A 343 -0.52 17.49 -0.12
CA GLY A 343 -1.96 17.45 0.09
C GLY A 343 -2.69 18.55 -0.70
N SER A 344 -2.10 19.74 -0.79
CA SER A 344 -2.61 20.83 -1.63
C SER A 344 -2.60 20.42 -3.11
N TYR A 345 -1.48 19.89 -3.59
CA TYR A 345 -1.36 19.41 -4.97
C TYR A 345 -2.28 18.21 -5.24
N TYR A 346 -2.47 17.31 -4.28
CA TYR A 346 -3.45 16.23 -4.36
C TYR A 346 -4.87 16.76 -4.65
N PHE A 347 -5.32 17.78 -3.92
CA PHE A 347 -6.63 18.38 -4.18
C PHE A 347 -6.69 19.07 -5.54
N LEU A 348 -5.60 19.72 -5.97
CA LEU A 348 -5.53 20.30 -7.32
C LEU A 348 -5.67 19.22 -8.41
N LEU A 349 -5.02 18.06 -8.26
CA LEU A 349 -5.20 16.94 -9.18
C LEU A 349 -6.67 16.48 -9.23
N ILE A 350 -7.35 16.39 -8.08
CA ILE A 350 -8.79 16.04 -8.04
C ILE A 350 -9.67 17.11 -8.73
N ILE A 351 -9.34 18.39 -8.59
CA ILE A 351 -10.10 19.49 -9.18
C ILE A 351 -9.93 19.53 -10.71
N PHE A 352 -8.70 19.37 -11.19
CA PHE A 352 -8.35 19.59 -12.59
C PHE A 352 -8.39 18.31 -13.44
N CYS A 353 -8.05 17.15 -12.90
CA CYS A 353 -7.93 15.88 -13.64
C CYS A 353 -9.12 14.94 -13.40
N ARG A 354 -10.34 15.44 -13.58
CA ARG A 354 -11.56 14.64 -13.45
C ARG A 354 -11.86 13.87 -14.73
N GLU A 355 -12.27 12.62 -14.60
CA GLU A 355 -12.53 11.68 -15.70
C GLU A 355 -13.48 12.20 -16.79
N ARG A 356 -14.51 12.99 -16.43
CA ARG A 356 -15.49 13.56 -17.37
C ARG A 356 -15.27 15.05 -17.67
N ALA A 357 -14.15 15.61 -17.25
CA ALA A 357 -13.79 17.00 -17.52
C ALA A 357 -12.78 17.09 -18.67
N PRO A 358 -12.58 18.28 -19.27
CA PRO A 358 -11.55 18.45 -20.30
C PRO A 358 -10.17 18.06 -19.77
N VAL A 359 -9.35 17.46 -20.62
CA VAL A 359 -7.96 17.10 -20.30
C VAL A 359 -7.22 18.34 -19.76
N SER A 360 -6.38 18.12 -18.76
CA SER A 360 -5.64 19.17 -18.05
C SER A 360 -4.25 18.67 -17.75
N HIS A 361 -3.26 19.50 -18.08
CA HIS A 361 -1.84 19.22 -17.86
C HIS A 361 -1.29 19.89 -16.60
N VAL A 362 -2.15 20.23 -15.62
CA VAL A 362 -1.72 20.91 -14.39
C VAL A 362 -0.61 20.17 -13.64
N ILE A 363 -0.57 18.83 -13.76
CA ILE A 363 0.48 18.00 -13.16
C ILE A 363 1.88 18.35 -13.68
N VAL A 364 2.00 18.86 -14.91
CA VAL A 364 3.28 19.30 -15.48
C VAL A 364 3.82 20.50 -14.70
N ASP A 365 2.98 21.50 -14.46
CA ASP A 365 3.35 22.69 -13.69
C ASP A 365 3.66 22.34 -12.24
N ILE A 366 2.85 21.44 -11.65
CA ILE A 366 3.08 20.92 -10.29
C ILE A 366 4.45 20.25 -10.21
N LEU A 367 4.75 19.30 -11.11
CA LEU A 367 6.01 18.57 -11.12
C LEU A 367 7.21 19.48 -11.37
N ASN A 368 7.07 20.50 -12.22
CA ASN A 368 8.15 21.47 -12.44
C ASN A 368 8.43 22.31 -11.19
N ASP A 369 7.39 22.64 -10.41
CA ASP A 369 7.55 23.37 -9.15
C ASP A 369 8.17 22.51 -8.03
N ILE A 370 7.86 21.21 -7.98
CA ILE A 370 8.31 20.32 -6.89
C ILE A 370 9.51 19.43 -7.22
N ALA A 371 10.01 19.45 -8.47
CA ALA A 371 11.12 18.61 -8.90
C ALA A 371 12.36 18.79 -8.00
N GLY A 372 12.97 17.66 -7.62
CA GLY A 372 14.19 17.62 -6.81
C GLY A 372 14.02 18.07 -5.36
N LYS A 373 12.79 18.33 -4.89
CA LYS A 373 12.52 18.72 -3.50
C LYS A 373 12.19 17.49 -2.63
N GLU A 374 12.69 17.51 -1.42
CA GLU A 374 12.29 16.59 -0.35
C GLU A 374 11.16 17.22 0.48
N PHE A 375 10.17 16.41 0.86
CA PHE A 375 8.97 16.82 1.57
C PHE A 375 8.86 16.09 2.92
N LYS A 376 8.17 16.76 3.85
CA LYS A 376 7.76 16.17 5.14
C LYS A 376 6.24 16.24 5.23
N ILE A 377 5.65 15.34 6.01
CA ILE A 377 4.22 15.34 6.27
C ILE A 377 3.84 16.64 7.00
N GLN A 378 2.99 17.43 6.36
CA GLN A 378 2.39 18.65 6.89
C GLN A 378 0.86 18.53 6.96
N HIS A 379 0.28 17.65 6.14
CA HIS A 379 -1.15 17.39 6.11
C HIS A 379 -1.42 15.88 5.98
N PRO A 380 -2.45 15.32 6.64
CA PRO A 380 -2.77 13.89 6.50
C PRO A 380 -2.99 13.43 5.06
N LYS A 381 -3.40 14.36 4.18
CA LYS A 381 -3.63 14.08 2.76
C LYS A 381 -2.38 14.10 1.88
N ASP A 382 -1.22 14.48 2.40
CA ASP A 382 0.05 14.43 1.66
C ASP A 382 0.32 13.03 1.09
N THR A 383 -0.05 12.01 1.88
CA THR A 383 0.09 10.59 1.51
C THR A 383 -0.72 10.14 0.30
N TYR A 384 -1.69 10.94 -0.15
CA TYR A 384 -2.50 10.60 -1.33
C TYR A 384 -1.91 11.15 -2.64
N PHE A 385 -0.92 12.04 -2.56
CA PHE A 385 -0.38 12.72 -3.74
C PHE A 385 0.20 11.74 -4.76
N PHE A 386 1.16 10.90 -4.38
CA PHE A 386 1.86 10.01 -5.32
C PHE A 386 0.91 9.04 -6.03
N ALA A 387 0.04 8.37 -5.28
CA ALA A 387 -0.94 7.44 -5.83
C ALA A 387 -1.87 8.14 -6.85
N THR A 388 -2.35 9.35 -6.53
CA THR A 388 -3.20 10.14 -7.44
C THR A 388 -2.43 10.71 -8.62
N ALA A 389 -1.19 11.18 -8.43
CA ALA A 389 -0.35 11.67 -9.51
C ALA A 389 -0.06 10.57 -10.54
N MET A 390 0.22 9.34 -10.07
CA MET A 390 0.43 8.20 -10.94
C MET A 390 -0.87 7.76 -11.64
N ASP A 391 -2.01 7.82 -10.95
CA ASP A 391 -3.33 7.60 -11.56
C ASP A 391 -3.63 8.59 -12.69
N VAL A 392 -3.32 9.88 -12.48
CA VAL A 392 -3.44 10.93 -13.51
C VAL A 392 -2.53 10.63 -14.70
N CYS A 393 -1.29 10.19 -14.47
CA CYS A 393 -0.38 9.83 -15.56
C CYS A 393 -0.93 8.66 -16.40
N ARG A 394 -1.52 7.64 -15.75
CA ARG A 394 -2.08 6.47 -16.44
C ARG A 394 -3.41 6.76 -17.13
N ASN A 395 -4.40 7.22 -16.37
CA ASN A 395 -5.80 7.23 -16.78
C ASN A 395 -6.24 8.56 -17.39
N HIS A 396 -5.62 9.67 -17.01
CA HIS A 396 -6.01 11.01 -17.50
C HIS A 396 -5.17 11.50 -18.68
N LEU A 397 -3.86 11.20 -18.67
CA LEU A 397 -2.91 11.67 -19.69
C LEU A 397 -2.32 10.56 -20.57
N HIS A 398 -2.26 9.33 -20.06
CA HIS A 398 -1.55 8.22 -20.70
C HIS A 398 -0.09 8.56 -21.08
N ASP A 399 0.63 9.23 -20.17
CA ASP A 399 1.97 9.78 -20.41
C ASP A 399 3.03 9.12 -19.52
N LYS A 400 3.87 8.27 -20.14
CA LYS A 400 4.96 7.56 -19.46
C LYS A 400 6.10 8.46 -19.00
N ALA A 401 6.36 9.58 -19.68
CA ALA A 401 7.43 10.49 -19.30
C ALA A 401 7.09 11.22 -18.00
N LEU A 402 5.82 11.62 -17.83
CA LEU A 402 5.34 12.18 -16.58
C LEU A 402 5.35 11.14 -15.45
N ALA A 403 4.96 9.90 -15.73
CA ALA A 403 5.05 8.82 -14.75
C ALA A 403 6.48 8.59 -14.24
N LYS A 404 7.48 8.63 -15.13
CA LYS A 404 8.90 8.55 -14.73
C LYS A 404 9.33 9.74 -13.85
N LYS A 405 8.90 10.96 -14.16
CA LYS A 405 9.15 12.14 -13.31
C LYS A 405 8.51 12.02 -11.92
N VAL A 406 7.30 11.49 -11.82
CA VAL A 406 6.65 11.21 -10.52
C VAL A 406 7.48 10.17 -9.75
N ASN A 407 7.97 9.14 -10.43
CA ASN A 407 8.80 8.10 -9.81
C ASN A 407 10.16 8.63 -9.33
N GLU A 408 10.81 9.50 -10.11
CA GLU A 408 12.04 10.20 -9.71
C GLU A 408 11.82 11.06 -8.46
N LEU A 409 10.72 11.83 -8.43
CA LEU A 409 10.36 12.62 -7.26
C LEU A 409 10.13 11.75 -6.01
N LEU A 410 9.46 10.60 -6.17
CA LEU A 410 9.21 9.66 -5.08
C LEU A 410 10.53 9.15 -4.45
N HIS A 411 11.57 8.95 -5.25
CA HIS A 411 12.87 8.44 -4.81
C HIS A 411 13.86 9.57 -4.46
N THR A 412 13.41 10.83 -4.44
CA THR A 412 14.22 11.97 -4.02
C THR A 412 14.17 12.12 -2.50
N GLY A 413 15.33 12.04 -1.82
CA GLY A 413 15.41 12.15 -0.36
C GLY A 413 14.53 11.09 0.34
N ASN A 414 13.85 11.47 1.41
CA ASN A 414 12.93 10.58 2.14
C ASN A 414 11.46 10.67 1.65
N ASN A 415 11.23 11.07 0.39
CA ASN A 415 9.87 11.18 -0.14
C ASN A 415 9.12 9.84 -0.20
N TYR A 416 9.82 8.71 -0.15
CA TYR A 416 9.19 7.39 -0.13
C TYR A 416 8.22 7.18 1.04
N ASP A 417 8.51 7.80 2.19
CA ASP A 417 7.67 7.76 3.39
C ASP A 417 6.27 8.37 3.15
N LEU A 418 6.14 9.20 2.10
CA LEU A 418 4.91 9.90 1.73
C LEU A 418 4.01 9.08 0.81
N VAL A 419 4.36 7.83 0.48
CA VAL A 419 3.39 6.90 -0.14
C VAL A 419 2.33 6.48 0.88
N GLY A 420 2.68 6.49 2.17
CA GLY A 420 1.78 6.19 3.27
C GLY A 420 1.73 4.71 3.62
N ASP A 421 0.65 4.02 3.24
CA ASP A 421 0.43 2.62 3.62
C ASP A 421 0.61 1.66 2.43
N SER A 422 0.75 0.36 2.71
CA SER A 422 0.95 -0.67 1.68
C SER A 422 -0.18 -0.73 0.64
N PHE A 423 -1.39 -0.27 0.95
CA PHE A 423 -2.48 -0.21 -0.03
C PHE A 423 -2.27 0.94 -1.01
N LYS A 424 -1.88 2.13 -0.54
CA LYS A 424 -1.54 3.26 -1.41
C LYS A 424 -0.30 2.97 -2.25
N GLU A 425 0.69 2.28 -1.69
CA GLU A 425 1.88 1.79 -2.40
C GLU A 425 1.48 0.83 -3.52
N ALA A 426 0.62 -0.15 -3.24
CA ALA A 426 0.08 -1.05 -4.26
C ALA A 426 -0.70 -0.28 -5.34
N VAL A 427 -1.54 0.69 -4.97
CA VAL A 427 -2.29 1.52 -5.93
C VAL A 427 -1.36 2.34 -6.83
N TYR A 428 -0.28 2.88 -6.28
CA TYR A 428 0.75 3.61 -7.02
C TYR A 428 1.43 2.70 -8.05
N TYR A 429 2.01 1.58 -7.61
CA TYR A 429 2.75 0.68 -8.49
C TYR A 429 1.86 -0.05 -9.49
N ARG A 430 0.61 -0.34 -9.14
CA ARG A 430 -0.42 -0.83 -10.06
C ARG A 430 -0.57 0.11 -11.25
N ASN A 431 -0.72 1.40 -10.99
CA ASN A 431 -0.89 2.40 -12.05
C ASN A 431 0.41 2.62 -12.84
N TYR A 432 1.56 2.60 -12.16
CA TYR A 432 2.86 2.74 -12.80
C TYR A 432 3.16 1.56 -13.75
N LEU A 433 3.06 0.33 -13.24
CA LEU A 433 3.35 -0.89 -13.98
C LEU A 433 2.40 -1.06 -15.17
N ALA A 434 1.10 -0.82 -14.98
CA ALA A 434 0.12 -0.90 -16.06
C ALA A 434 0.40 0.11 -17.19
N LEU A 435 0.78 1.34 -16.84
CA LEU A 435 1.13 2.34 -17.85
C LEU A 435 2.38 1.94 -18.64
N LEU A 436 3.43 1.47 -17.95
CA LEU A 436 4.66 1.01 -18.62
C LEU A 436 4.38 -0.21 -19.50
N CYS A 437 3.56 -1.14 -19.04
CA CYS A 437 3.14 -2.32 -19.80
C CYS A 437 2.51 -1.97 -21.16
N GLN A 438 1.81 -0.83 -21.24
CA GLN A 438 1.11 -0.40 -22.46
C GLN A 438 1.97 0.51 -23.36
N THR A 439 3.06 1.08 -22.84
CA THR A 439 3.77 2.20 -23.50
C THR A 439 5.27 2.00 -23.69
N GLU A 440 5.89 1.06 -22.98
CA GLU A 440 7.31 0.70 -23.13
C GLU A 440 7.50 -0.51 -24.04
N SER A 441 8.75 -0.70 -24.48
CA SER A 441 9.16 -1.96 -25.10
C SER A 441 9.00 -3.10 -24.08
N ILE A 442 8.77 -4.32 -24.57
CA ILE A 442 8.60 -5.46 -23.67
C ILE A 442 9.86 -5.72 -22.83
N ASP A 443 11.06 -5.51 -23.40
CA ASP A 443 12.33 -5.70 -22.69
C ASP A 443 12.49 -4.70 -21.53
N ASP A 444 12.20 -3.42 -21.76
CA ASP A 444 12.30 -2.39 -20.73
C ASP A 444 11.21 -2.53 -19.66
N PHE A 445 10.02 -2.98 -20.08
CA PHE A 445 8.95 -3.35 -19.17
C PHE A 445 9.39 -4.50 -18.26
N MET A 446 9.93 -5.60 -18.81
CA MET A 446 10.37 -6.76 -18.04
C MET A 446 11.51 -6.41 -17.07
N ARG A 447 12.45 -5.53 -17.46
CA ARG A 447 13.47 -5.02 -16.52
C ARG A 447 12.85 -4.31 -15.31
N THR A 448 11.80 -3.54 -15.55
CA THR A 448 11.08 -2.83 -14.47
C THR A 448 10.24 -3.82 -13.64
N TYR A 449 9.61 -4.79 -14.29
CA TYR A 449 8.89 -5.88 -13.64
C TYR A 449 9.79 -6.61 -12.64
N ASP A 450 11.02 -6.94 -13.04
CA ASP A 450 11.99 -7.68 -12.22
C ASP A 450 12.46 -6.91 -10.99
N GLN A 451 12.42 -5.58 -11.04
CA GLN A 451 12.80 -4.74 -9.91
C GLN A 451 11.65 -4.56 -8.91
N LEU A 452 10.41 -4.61 -9.37
CA LEU A 452 9.23 -4.30 -8.55
C LEU A 452 8.53 -5.56 -8.04
N VAL A 453 8.45 -6.59 -8.88
CA VAL A 453 7.68 -7.81 -8.64
C VAL A 453 8.63 -8.93 -8.19
N PRO A 454 8.33 -9.66 -7.10
CA PRO A 454 7.10 -9.61 -6.29
C PRO A 454 7.21 -8.80 -4.99
N ASN A 455 8.41 -8.29 -4.69
CA ASN A 455 8.73 -7.81 -3.35
C ASN A 455 8.12 -6.45 -3.02
N ILE A 456 8.14 -5.52 -3.98
CA ILE A 456 7.56 -4.18 -3.82
C ILE A 456 6.07 -4.22 -4.15
N TYR A 457 5.71 -4.84 -5.27
CA TYR A 457 4.34 -4.93 -5.73
C TYR A 457 4.01 -6.34 -6.23
N THR A 458 2.83 -6.84 -5.85
CA THR A 458 2.31 -8.12 -6.33
C THR A 458 1.09 -7.83 -7.22
N PRO A 459 1.20 -8.02 -8.55
CA PRO A 459 0.14 -7.69 -9.49
C PRO A 459 -1.19 -8.39 -9.19
N GLU A 460 -2.29 -7.64 -9.21
CA GLU A 460 -3.64 -8.20 -9.11
C GLU A 460 -4.06 -8.89 -10.42
N PRO A 461 -5.09 -9.76 -10.40
CA PRO A 461 -5.52 -10.49 -11.60
C PRO A 461 -5.78 -9.62 -12.84
N GLY A 462 -6.35 -8.42 -12.65
CA GLY A 462 -6.60 -7.49 -13.77
C GLY A 462 -5.31 -6.97 -14.41
N ILE A 463 -4.26 -6.75 -13.63
CA ILE A 463 -2.96 -6.29 -14.13
C ILE A 463 -2.21 -7.43 -14.80
N MET A 464 -2.29 -8.64 -14.25
CA MET A 464 -1.78 -9.83 -14.92
C MET A 464 -2.44 -10.03 -16.30
N GLU A 465 -3.74 -9.77 -16.41
CA GLU A 465 -4.42 -9.80 -17.71
C GLU A 465 -3.86 -8.75 -18.69
N GLU A 466 -3.63 -7.52 -18.24
CA GLU A 466 -3.00 -6.48 -19.07
C GLU A 466 -1.59 -6.90 -19.54
N ILE A 467 -0.79 -7.51 -18.66
CA ILE A 467 0.54 -8.03 -18.98
C ILE A 467 0.46 -9.14 -20.03
N LEU A 468 -0.43 -10.11 -19.84
CA LEU A 468 -0.62 -11.20 -20.81
C LEU A 468 -1.04 -10.69 -22.18
N ARG A 469 -1.95 -9.70 -22.25
CA ARG A 469 -2.34 -9.07 -23.51
C ARG A 469 -1.19 -8.30 -24.15
N ALA A 470 -0.37 -7.61 -23.36
CA ALA A 470 0.80 -6.92 -23.88
C ALA A 470 1.82 -7.90 -24.49
N LEU A 471 2.03 -9.06 -23.85
CA LEU A 471 2.90 -10.12 -24.39
C LEU A 471 2.36 -10.67 -25.71
N GLU A 472 1.05 -10.92 -25.78
CA GLU A 472 0.37 -11.36 -27.01
C GLU A 472 0.55 -10.36 -28.16
N ILE A 473 0.31 -9.07 -27.91
CA ILE A 473 0.43 -8.00 -28.91
C ILE A 473 1.87 -7.86 -29.41
N ASN A 474 2.85 -8.00 -28.53
CA ASN A 474 4.27 -7.90 -28.87
C ASN A 474 4.87 -9.23 -29.39
N GLY A 475 4.11 -10.33 -29.40
CA GLY A 475 4.59 -11.64 -29.80
C GLY A 475 5.69 -12.24 -28.91
N ALA A 476 5.79 -11.78 -27.65
CA ALA A 476 6.85 -12.16 -26.70
C ALA A 476 6.48 -13.44 -25.92
N ILE A 477 6.23 -14.53 -26.65
CA ILE A 477 5.71 -15.79 -26.10
C ILE A 477 6.75 -16.50 -25.21
N GLU A 478 8.04 -16.23 -25.42
CA GLU A 478 9.14 -16.74 -24.61
C GLU A 478 9.05 -16.33 -23.13
N GLN A 479 8.32 -15.27 -22.81
CA GLN A 479 8.09 -14.84 -21.42
C GLN A 479 6.94 -15.59 -20.73
N MET A 480 6.11 -16.34 -21.47
CA MET A 480 4.91 -17.00 -20.93
C MET A 480 5.19 -17.99 -19.79
N PRO A 481 6.21 -18.88 -19.86
CA PRO A 481 6.49 -19.82 -18.76
C PRO A 481 6.92 -19.11 -17.47
N ARG A 482 7.62 -17.99 -17.61
CA ARG A 482 8.04 -17.16 -16.48
C ARG A 482 6.83 -16.51 -15.82
N ILE A 483 6.00 -15.83 -16.60
CA ILE A 483 4.78 -15.16 -16.10
C ILE A 483 3.80 -16.16 -15.49
N TRP A 484 3.71 -17.38 -16.05
CA TRP A 484 2.96 -18.47 -15.43
C TRP A 484 3.50 -18.82 -14.04
N SER A 485 4.82 -18.98 -13.90
CA SER A 485 5.46 -19.27 -12.61
C SER A 485 5.13 -18.19 -11.57
N ASP A 486 5.17 -16.92 -11.98
CA ASP A 486 4.76 -15.79 -11.14
C ASP A 486 3.26 -15.85 -10.76
N MET A 487 2.37 -16.21 -11.71
CA MET A 487 0.95 -16.41 -11.42
C MET A 487 0.69 -17.52 -10.40
N VAL A 488 1.45 -18.62 -10.45
CA VAL A 488 1.37 -19.70 -9.45
C VAL A 488 1.74 -19.15 -8.08
N VAL A 489 2.86 -18.43 -8.01
CA VAL A 489 3.40 -17.83 -6.79
C VAL A 489 2.44 -16.78 -6.19
N PHE A 490 1.69 -16.04 -7.02
CA PHE A 490 0.71 -15.04 -6.57
C PHE A 490 -0.66 -15.62 -6.20
N ASP A 491 -0.84 -16.93 -6.32
CA ASP A 491 -2.10 -17.65 -6.10
C ASP A 491 -3.20 -17.26 -7.11
N HIS A 492 -2.83 -17.06 -8.39
CA HIS A 492 -3.78 -16.74 -9.47
C HIS A 492 -4.31 -17.97 -10.23
N VAL A 493 -3.89 -19.18 -9.84
CA VAL A 493 -4.20 -20.45 -10.52
C VAL A 493 -5.68 -20.82 -10.55
N HIS A 494 -6.53 -20.12 -9.80
CA HIS A 494 -7.97 -20.36 -9.73
C HIS A 494 -8.79 -19.36 -10.55
N GLN A 495 -8.13 -18.43 -11.26
CA GLN A 495 -8.79 -17.42 -12.07
C GLN A 495 -9.02 -17.94 -13.49
N GLU A 496 -10.17 -18.57 -13.73
CA GLU A 496 -10.56 -19.20 -15.02
C GLU A 496 -10.20 -18.33 -16.24
N ARG A 497 -10.54 -17.04 -16.18
CA ARG A 497 -10.26 -16.07 -17.25
C ARG A 497 -8.76 -15.94 -17.57
N LEU A 498 -7.90 -15.95 -16.56
CA LEU A 498 -6.45 -15.87 -16.76
C LEU A 498 -5.89 -17.17 -17.31
N LEU A 499 -6.37 -18.32 -16.83
CA LEU A 499 -5.94 -19.63 -17.34
C LEU A 499 -6.27 -19.79 -18.83
N LEU A 500 -7.51 -19.47 -19.20
CA LEU A 500 -7.95 -19.48 -20.60
C LEU A 500 -7.10 -18.55 -21.46
N LEU A 501 -6.75 -17.36 -20.94
CA LEU A 501 -5.91 -16.41 -21.67
C LEU A 501 -4.49 -16.95 -21.87
N VAL A 502 -3.87 -17.52 -20.83
CA VAL A 502 -2.54 -18.11 -20.92
C VAL A 502 -2.52 -19.27 -21.91
N LEU A 503 -3.48 -20.19 -21.83
CA LEU A 503 -3.59 -21.34 -22.74
C LEU A 503 -3.78 -20.87 -24.19
N ARG A 504 -4.71 -19.95 -24.43
CA ARG A 504 -4.97 -19.40 -25.77
C ARG A 504 -3.71 -18.77 -26.38
N ILE A 505 -3.01 -17.91 -25.63
CA ILE A 505 -1.78 -17.24 -26.11
C ILE A 505 -0.74 -18.28 -26.54
N MET A 506 -0.52 -19.33 -25.75
CA MET A 506 0.44 -20.39 -26.10
C MET A 506 -0.04 -21.27 -27.26
N VAL A 507 -1.34 -21.52 -27.39
CA VAL A 507 -1.90 -22.35 -28.48
C VAL A 507 -1.86 -21.61 -29.82
N ASP A 508 -2.25 -20.35 -29.85
CA ASP A 508 -2.34 -19.54 -31.07
C ASP A 508 -0.95 -19.20 -31.64
N ASN A 509 0.08 -19.16 -30.78
CA ASN A 509 1.42 -18.76 -31.17
C ASN A 509 2.41 -19.94 -31.14
N LYS A 510 2.66 -20.54 -32.32
CA LYS A 510 3.57 -21.68 -32.44
C LYS A 510 5.05 -21.28 -32.26
N PRO A 511 5.85 -22.06 -31.50
CA PRO A 511 7.29 -21.81 -31.37
C PRO A 511 8.02 -21.85 -32.71
N ASN A 512 8.63 -20.73 -33.09
CA ASN A 512 9.55 -20.65 -34.22
C ASN A 512 10.97 -21.16 -33.87
N LEU A 513 11.30 -22.39 -34.29
CA LEU A 513 12.60 -23.05 -34.06
C LEU A 513 13.82 -22.34 -34.70
N GLN A 514 13.61 -21.33 -35.55
CA GLN A 514 14.71 -20.51 -36.09
C GLN A 514 15.26 -19.52 -35.06
N LEU A 515 14.50 -19.24 -33.98
CA LEU A 515 14.91 -18.35 -32.92
C LEU A 515 15.52 -19.15 -31.76
N PRO A 516 16.74 -18.82 -31.28
CA PRO A 516 17.36 -19.52 -30.16
C PRO A 516 16.49 -19.51 -28.89
N ALA A 517 15.78 -18.41 -28.63
CA ALA A 517 14.86 -18.29 -27.49
C ALA A 517 13.71 -19.30 -27.50
N HIS A 518 13.40 -19.90 -28.66
CA HIS A 518 12.26 -20.80 -28.85
C HIS A 518 12.67 -22.28 -28.85
N GLU A 519 13.96 -22.60 -28.76
CA GLU A 519 14.48 -23.97 -28.83
C GLU A 519 13.82 -24.88 -27.79
N LEU A 520 13.65 -24.38 -26.55
CA LEU A 520 13.04 -25.10 -25.42
C LEU A 520 11.59 -24.69 -25.15
N LEU A 521 11.02 -23.79 -25.95
CA LEU A 521 9.73 -23.18 -25.64
C LEU A 521 8.58 -24.20 -25.70
N SER A 522 8.62 -25.15 -26.65
CA SER A 522 7.61 -26.23 -26.73
C SER A 522 7.60 -27.09 -25.47
N GLU A 523 8.78 -27.42 -24.92
CA GLU A 523 8.91 -28.20 -23.68
C GLU A 523 8.42 -27.40 -22.46
N GLN A 524 8.78 -26.12 -22.38
CA GLN A 524 8.33 -25.23 -21.31
C GLN A 524 6.81 -25.03 -21.34
N CYS A 525 6.20 -24.81 -22.51
CA CYS A 525 4.75 -24.71 -22.67
C CYS A 525 4.04 -26.01 -22.28
N ALA A 526 4.60 -27.17 -22.64
CA ALA A 526 4.05 -28.46 -22.21
C ALA A 526 4.12 -28.61 -20.67
N LYS A 527 5.23 -28.19 -20.04
CA LYS A 527 5.35 -28.19 -18.58
C LYS A 527 4.31 -27.27 -17.91
N VAL A 528 4.08 -26.08 -18.45
CA VAL A 528 3.02 -25.17 -17.98
C VAL A 528 1.64 -25.82 -18.08
N ALA A 529 1.34 -26.46 -19.22
CA ALA A 529 0.06 -27.15 -19.43
C ALA A 529 -0.15 -28.31 -18.44
N LEU A 530 0.91 -29.09 -18.15
CA LEU A 530 0.85 -30.15 -17.13
C LEU A 530 0.66 -29.58 -15.72
N ASP A 531 1.37 -28.53 -15.37
CA ASP A 531 1.26 -27.88 -14.06
C ASP A 531 -0.14 -27.30 -13.82
N MET A 532 -0.75 -26.71 -14.85
CA MET A 532 -2.17 -26.32 -14.83
C MET A 532 -3.09 -27.51 -14.60
N PHE A 533 -2.88 -28.61 -15.35
CA PHE A 533 -3.69 -29.80 -15.24
C PHE A 533 -3.63 -30.38 -13.82
N SER A 534 -2.43 -30.55 -13.25
CA SER A 534 -2.26 -31.07 -11.88
C SER A 534 -2.81 -30.12 -10.82
N SER A 535 -2.59 -28.81 -10.96
CA SER A 535 -3.02 -27.82 -9.96
C SER A 535 -4.54 -27.75 -9.81
N ILE A 536 -5.29 -28.00 -10.88
CA ILE A 536 -6.77 -27.98 -10.88
C ILE A 536 -7.34 -29.32 -10.42
N GLU A 537 -6.64 -30.43 -10.68
CA GLU A 537 -7.05 -31.76 -10.22
C GLU A 537 -6.91 -31.90 -8.68
N GLU A 538 -5.92 -31.25 -8.07
CA GLU A 538 -5.69 -31.31 -6.62
C GLU A 538 -6.90 -30.80 -5.81
N PRO A 539 -7.41 -31.61 -4.85
CA PRO A 539 -8.56 -31.21 -4.03
C PRO A 539 -8.18 -30.10 -3.04
N ARG A 540 -8.58 -28.86 -3.34
CA ARG A 540 -8.39 -27.69 -2.46
C ARG A 540 -9.65 -27.33 -1.67
N ARG A 541 -9.45 -26.79 -0.45
CA ARG A 541 -10.53 -26.52 0.53
C ARG A 541 -11.46 -25.36 0.17
N TYR A 542 -11.05 -24.43 -0.71
CA TYR A 542 -11.79 -23.20 -0.98
C TYR A 542 -11.75 -22.86 -2.48
N LYS A 543 -12.89 -23.02 -3.16
CA LYS A 543 -13.15 -22.89 -4.62
C LYS A 543 -12.62 -24.03 -5.50
N LYS A 544 -13.57 -24.79 -6.06
CA LYS A 544 -13.31 -25.80 -7.08
C LYS A 544 -13.50 -25.15 -8.45
N LEU A 545 -12.40 -24.85 -9.13
CA LEU A 545 -12.43 -24.60 -10.58
C LEU A 545 -12.74 -25.94 -11.26
N ASN A 546 -13.66 -25.95 -12.23
CA ASN A 546 -13.92 -27.14 -13.04
C ASN A 546 -13.29 -26.93 -14.41
N PHE A 547 -12.68 -27.97 -14.96
CA PHE A 547 -12.20 -27.95 -16.34
C PHE A 547 -13.35 -27.74 -17.33
N THR A 548 -13.11 -26.94 -18.37
CA THR A 548 -13.98 -26.89 -19.55
C THR A 548 -13.38 -27.73 -20.67
N GLY A 549 -14.20 -28.16 -21.63
CA GLY A 549 -13.73 -28.90 -22.80
C GLY A 549 -12.67 -28.14 -23.58
N GLN A 550 -12.84 -26.82 -23.71
CA GLN A 550 -11.86 -25.92 -24.33
C GLN A 550 -10.52 -25.94 -23.59
N MET A 551 -10.50 -25.75 -22.26
CA MET A 551 -9.26 -25.77 -21.48
C MET A 551 -8.48 -27.06 -21.66
N LEU A 552 -9.18 -28.21 -21.59
CA LEU A 552 -8.55 -29.51 -21.75
C LEU A 552 -8.08 -29.75 -23.19
N GLY A 553 -8.80 -29.23 -24.19
CA GLY A 553 -8.36 -29.24 -25.59
C GLY A 553 -7.10 -28.42 -25.83
N ASP A 554 -7.01 -27.22 -25.23
CA ASP A 554 -5.83 -26.37 -25.32
C ASP A 554 -4.62 -27.00 -24.62
N ILE A 555 -4.83 -27.57 -23.41
CA ILE A 555 -3.80 -28.35 -22.70
C ILE A 555 -3.32 -29.51 -23.57
N LEU A 556 -4.25 -30.30 -24.12
CA LEU A 556 -3.93 -31.43 -25.00
C LEU A 556 -3.07 -30.99 -26.19
N THR A 557 -3.43 -29.87 -26.82
CA THR A 557 -2.72 -29.29 -27.96
C THR A 557 -1.28 -28.91 -27.59
N LEU A 558 -1.05 -28.30 -26.43
CA LEU A 558 0.29 -27.94 -25.98
C LEU A 558 1.15 -29.16 -25.66
N LEU A 559 0.56 -30.23 -25.11
CA LEU A 559 1.30 -31.47 -24.80
C LEU A 559 1.74 -32.21 -26.05
N VAL A 560 0.89 -32.29 -27.09
CA VAL A 560 1.22 -33.03 -28.32
C VAL A 560 2.27 -32.33 -29.18
N ARG A 561 2.42 -31.01 -29.03
CA ARG A 561 3.48 -30.22 -29.70
C ARG A 561 4.87 -30.50 -29.13
N CYS A 562 4.97 -31.17 -27.98
CA CYS A 562 6.23 -31.62 -27.40
C CYS A 562 6.32 -33.15 -27.48
N GLU A 563 7.27 -33.68 -28.26
CA GLU A 563 7.39 -35.12 -28.51
C GLU A 563 7.53 -35.95 -27.21
N SER A 564 8.26 -35.43 -26.22
CA SER A 564 8.47 -36.10 -24.93
C SER A 564 7.24 -36.15 -24.03
N SER A 565 6.18 -35.38 -24.34
CA SER A 565 4.98 -35.27 -23.51
C SER A 565 3.78 -36.05 -24.05
N PHE A 566 3.96 -36.85 -25.11
CA PHE A 566 2.86 -37.59 -25.75
C PHE A 566 2.15 -38.56 -24.79
N GLU A 567 2.89 -39.28 -23.93
CA GLU A 567 2.28 -40.19 -22.94
C GLU A 567 1.33 -39.44 -22.00
N LYS A 568 1.73 -38.26 -21.52
CA LYS A 568 0.88 -37.39 -20.69
C LYS A 568 -0.32 -36.84 -21.47
N ALA A 569 -0.16 -36.53 -22.75
CA ALA A 569 -1.30 -36.16 -23.59
C ALA A 569 -2.35 -37.29 -23.67
N THR A 570 -1.92 -38.55 -23.73
CA THR A 570 -2.85 -39.70 -23.70
C THR A 570 -3.57 -39.84 -22.36
N GLU A 571 -2.90 -39.54 -21.23
CA GLU A 571 -3.54 -39.51 -19.90
C GLU A 571 -4.63 -38.44 -19.83
N VAL A 572 -4.35 -37.23 -20.36
CA VAL A 572 -5.32 -36.12 -20.43
C VAL A 572 -6.52 -36.49 -21.32
N LEU A 573 -6.30 -37.08 -22.49
CA LEU A 573 -7.40 -37.53 -23.36
C LEU A 573 -8.26 -38.60 -22.68
N ALA A 574 -7.64 -39.57 -21.99
CA ALA A 574 -8.37 -40.57 -21.23
C ALA A 574 -9.16 -39.97 -20.05
N TYR A 575 -8.67 -38.88 -19.45
CA TYR A 575 -9.41 -38.13 -18.43
C TYR A 575 -10.64 -37.45 -19.04
N ILE A 576 -10.49 -36.78 -20.19
CA ILE A 576 -11.59 -36.14 -20.93
C ILE A 576 -12.67 -37.18 -21.23
N ASP A 577 -12.29 -38.35 -21.74
CA ASP A 577 -13.20 -39.43 -22.11
C ASP A 577 -13.96 -40.02 -20.90
N LYS A 578 -13.27 -40.25 -19.78
CA LYS A 578 -13.91 -40.81 -18.57
C LYS A 578 -14.84 -39.82 -17.86
N GLN A 579 -14.59 -38.52 -17.96
CA GLN A 579 -15.29 -37.48 -17.22
C GLN A 579 -16.23 -36.62 -18.10
N GLN A 580 -16.61 -37.09 -19.29
CA GLN A 580 -17.48 -36.38 -20.24
C GLN A 580 -18.70 -35.70 -19.60
N HIS A 581 -19.42 -36.41 -18.71
CA HIS A 581 -20.62 -35.91 -18.04
C HIS A 581 -20.37 -34.76 -17.04
N ARG A 582 -19.11 -34.51 -16.63
CA ARG A 582 -18.75 -33.45 -15.67
C ARG A 582 -18.09 -32.24 -16.32
N ILE A 583 -17.55 -32.41 -17.52
CA ILE A 583 -16.81 -31.36 -18.23
C ILE A 583 -17.81 -30.58 -19.10
N PRO A 584 -18.06 -29.29 -18.84
CA PRO A 584 -18.86 -28.47 -19.73
C PRO A 584 -18.14 -28.24 -21.07
N GLY A 585 -18.84 -28.59 -22.16
CA GLY A 585 -18.35 -28.43 -23.53
C GLY A 585 -17.35 -29.50 -23.97
N THR A 586 -16.92 -29.42 -25.22
CA THR A 586 -15.96 -30.34 -25.84
C THR A 586 -14.65 -29.63 -26.19
N PRO A 587 -13.54 -30.37 -26.35
CA PRO A 587 -12.33 -29.86 -27.00
C PRO A 587 -12.64 -29.29 -28.40
N ALA A 588 -11.79 -28.38 -28.89
CA ALA A 588 -11.85 -27.91 -30.26
C ALA A 588 -11.48 -29.03 -31.24
N ASP A 589 -12.10 -29.05 -32.43
CA ASP A 589 -11.82 -30.04 -33.48
C ASP A 589 -10.32 -30.05 -33.87
N SER A 590 -9.70 -28.86 -33.91
CA SER A 590 -8.27 -28.69 -34.17
C SER A 590 -7.38 -29.39 -33.14
N ALA A 591 -7.79 -29.44 -31.87
CA ALA A 591 -7.02 -30.08 -30.81
C ALA A 591 -6.98 -31.60 -30.99
N LEU A 592 -8.13 -32.20 -31.36
CA LEU A 592 -8.20 -33.65 -31.66
C LEU A 592 -7.43 -33.99 -32.93
N LEU A 593 -7.46 -33.11 -33.95
CA LEU A 593 -6.67 -33.28 -35.17
C LEU A 593 -5.16 -33.24 -34.88
N GLU A 594 -4.67 -32.24 -34.13
CA GLU A 594 -3.26 -32.16 -33.74
C GLU A 594 -2.83 -33.39 -32.90
N PHE A 595 -3.72 -33.90 -32.04
CA PHE A 595 -3.47 -35.15 -31.29
C PHE A 595 -3.34 -36.38 -32.20
N VAL A 596 -4.22 -36.53 -33.20
CA VAL A 596 -4.14 -37.62 -34.17
C VAL A 596 -2.85 -37.53 -34.99
N ASP A 597 -2.47 -36.34 -35.45
CA ASP A 597 -1.23 -36.12 -36.19
C ASP A 597 -0.01 -36.51 -35.33
N ALA A 598 0.00 -36.14 -34.03
CA ALA A 598 1.05 -36.57 -33.10
C ALA A 598 1.06 -38.09 -32.87
N ALA A 599 -0.11 -38.73 -32.79
CA ALA A 599 -0.21 -40.18 -32.66
C ALA A 599 0.33 -40.92 -33.89
N VAL A 600 0.18 -40.34 -35.10
CA VAL A 600 0.78 -40.86 -36.34
C VAL A 600 2.30 -40.83 -36.24
N ILE A 601 2.87 -39.70 -35.81
CA ILE A 601 4.32 -39.53 -35.63
C ILE A 601 4.85 -40.55 -34.60
N GLN A 602 4.16 -40.72 -33.48
CA GLN A 602 4.52 -41.64 -32.39
C GLN A 602 4.12 -43.11 -32.66
N LYS A 603 3.57 -43.43 -33.83
CA LYS A 603 3.15 -44.78 -34.24
C LYS A 603 2.17 -45.44 -33.25
N ALA A 604 1.20 -44.68 -32.73
CA ALA A 604 0.22 -45.09 -31.73
C ALA A 604 -1.24 -45.16 -32.27
N PRO A 605 -1.58 -46.12 -33.16
CA PRO A 605 -2.88 -46.18 -33.83
C PRO A 605 -4.06 -46.40 -32.88
N SER A 606 -3.85 -47.11 -31.77
CA SER A 606 -4.92 -47.36 -30.79
C SER A 606 -5.37 -46.07 -30.09
N GLN A 607 -4.45 -45.12 -29.84
CA GLN A 607 -4.76 -43.84 -29.21
C GLN A 607 -5.48 -42.90 -30.19
N ALA A 608 -5.09 -42.91 -31.47
CA ALA A 608 -5.79 -42.16 -32.51
C ALA A 608 -7.26 -42.62 -32.67
N LEU A 609 -7.51 -43.93 -32.56
CA LEU A 609 -8.87 -44.48 -32.57
C LEU A 609 -9.69 -44.13 -31.32
N VAL A 610 -9.07 -43.85 -30.17
CA VAL A 610 -9.75 -43.33 -28.97
C VAL A 610 -10.22 -41.90 -29.20
N ALA A 611 -9.38 -41.05 -29.80
CA ALA A 611 -9.77 -39.69 -30.16
C ALA A 611 -10.94 -39.68 -31.17
N LEU A 612 -10.93 -40.59 -32.16
CA LEU A 612 -12.04 -40.73 -33.11
C LEU A 612 -13.33 -41.23 -32.43
N GLN A 613 -13.23 -42.21 -31.52
CA GLN A 613 -14.38 -42.67 -30.74
C GLN A 613 -15.01 -41.53 -29.95
N TYR A 614 -14.18 -40.75 -29.24
CA TYR A 614 -14.62 -39.59 -28.49
C TYR A 614 -15.38 -38.58 -29.37
N ALA A 615 -14.84 -38.29 -30.56
CA ALA A 615 -15.48 -37.39 -31.52
C ALA A 615 -16.84 -37.91 -32.00
N VAL A 616 -16.98 -39.23 -32.24
CA VAL A 616 -18.27 -39.86 -32.58
C VAL A 616 -19.27 -39.72 -31.43
N ASP A 617 -18.85 -40.04 -30.21
CA ASP A 617 -19.73 -40.03 -29.03
C ASP A 617 -20.27 -38.62 -28.71
N ASN A 618 -19.50 -37.58 -29.07
CA ASN A 618 -19.85 -36.18 -28.85
C ASN A 618 -20.40 -35.45 -30.10
N ASN A 619 -20.70 -36.17 -31.19
CA ASN A 619 -21.19 -35.62 -32.46
C ASN A 619 -20.30 -34.52 -33.08
N MET A 620 -18.98 -34.67 -32.97
CA MET A 620 -17.98 -33.78 -33.58
C MET A 620 -17.70 -34.17 -35.05
N GLU A 621 -16.89 -33.38 -35.76
CA GLU A 621 -16.51 -33.65 -37.15
C GLU A 621 -15.53 -34.84 -37.23
N THR A 622 -15.98 -35.99 -37.74
CA THR A 622 -15.21 -37.25 -37.72
C THR A 622 -14.55 -37.60 -39.06
N THR A 623 -14.95 -36.93 -40.14
CA THR A 623 -14.48 -37.23 -41.50
C THR A 623 -13.01 -36.89 -41.71
N THR A 624 -12.56 -35.71 -41.29
CA THR A 624 -11.15 -35.31 -41.41
C THR A 624 -10.24 -36.16 -40.52
N LEU A 625 -10.66 -36.44 -39.28
CA LEU A 625 -9.93 -37.29 -38.34
C LEU A 625 -9.72 -38.71 -38.89
N ALA A 626 -10.78 -39.31 -39.41
CA ALA A 626 -10.70 -40.67 -39.95
C ALA A 626 -9.84 -40.76 -41.23
N GLN A 627 -9.81 -39.71 -42.07
CA GLN A 627 -8.92 -39.64 -43.24
C GLN A 627 -7.46 -39.64 -42.79
N ARG A 628 -7.11 -38.77 -41.83
CA ARG A 628 -5.75 -38.68 -41.26
C ARG A 628 -5.29 -39.99 -40.65
N ILE A 629 -6.17 -40.72 -39.95
CA ILE A 629 -5.84 -42.03 -39.37
C ILE A 629 -5.60 -43.08 -40.45
N ASN A 630 -6.46 -43.15 -41.47
CA ASN A 630 -6.32 -44.13 -42.53
C ASN A 630 -5.07 -43.90 -43.41
N ASP A 631 -4.75 -42.63 -43.68
CA ASP A 631 -3.59 -42.27 -44.51
C ASP A 631 -2.27 -42.34 -43.72
N GLY A 632 -2.31 -42.05 -42.41
CA GLY A 632 -1.13 -41.97 -41.55
C GLY A 632 -0.61 -43.32 -41.02
N PHE A 633 -1.45 -44.35 -40.95
CA PHE A 633 -1.08 -45.65 -40.37
C PHE A 633 -1.26 -46.82 -41.34
N THR A 634 -0.37 -47.80 -41.24
CA THR A 634 -0.66 -49.16 -41.73
C THR A 634 -1.48 -49.90 -40.67
N LEU A 635 -2.81 -49.78 -40.73
CA LEU A 635 -3.74 -50.35 -39.75
C LEU A 635 -3.85 -51.88 -39.87
N ASN A 636 -3.90 -52.57 -38.74
CA ASN A 636 -4.18 -54.02 -38.69
C ASN A 636 -5.70 -54.29 -38.81
N GLU A 637 -6.09 -55.55 -39.01
CA GLU A 637 -7.51 -55.92 -39.20
C GLU A 637 -8.42 -55.46 -38.05
N VAL A 638 -7.91 -55.46 -36.81
CA VAL A 638 -8.66 -55.02 -35.61
C VAL A 638 -8.90 -53.50 -35.64
N HIS A 639 -7.88 -52.72 -36.00
CA HIS A 639 -7.98 -51.27 -36.12
C HIS A 639 -8.88 -50.86 -37.29
N LEU A 640 -8.80 -51.56 -38.43
CA LEU A 640 -9.67 -51.35 -39.59
C LEU A 640 -11.13 -51.68 -39.26
N ALA A 641 -11.40 -52.78 -38.55
CA ALA A 641 -12.74 -53.12 -38.11
C ALA A 641 -13.31 -52.05 -37.17
N LYS A 642 -12.50 -51.51 -36.25
CA LYS A 642 -12.92 -50.44 -35.34
C LYS A 642 -13.18 -49.12 -36.09
N LEU A 643 -12.32 -48.74 -37.03
CA LEU A 643 -12.50 -47.56 -37.86
C LEU A 643 -13.80 -47.64 -38.68
N LYS A 644 -14.07 -48.79 -39.29
CA LYS A 644 -15.32 -49.08 -40.03
C LYS A 644 -16.56 -48.97 -39.16
N SER A 645 -16.49 -49.48 -37.93
CA SER A 645 -17.60 -49.40 -36.99
C SER A 645 -17.96 -47.95 -36.60
N LEU A 646 -16.98 -47.03 -36.65
CA LEU A 646 -17.13 -45.66 -36.21
C LEU A 646 -17.60 -44.70 -37.31
N VAL A 647 -17.14 -44.89 -38.54
CA VAL A 647 -17.37 -43.92 -39.64
C VAL A 647 -18.10 -44.56 -40.84
N GLY A 648 -18.36 -45.87 -40.78
CA GLY A 648 -19.08 -46.63 -41.81
C GLY A 648 -18.18 -47.13 -42.96
N ASP A 649 -18.60 -48.22 -43.60
CA ASP A 649 -17.86 -48.88 -44.69
C ASP A 649 -17.68 -48.00 -45.94
N SER A 650 -18.56 -47.00 -46.14
CA SER A 650 -18.53 -46.10 -47.30
C SER A 650 -17.31 -45.18 -47.34
N PHE A 651 -16.63 -45.00 -46.22
CA PHE A 651 -15.52 -44.05 -46.10
C PHE A 651 -14.17 -44.60 -46.58
N LEU A 652 -13.99 -45.92 -46.59
CA LEU A 652 -12.76 -46.60 -47.04
C LEU A 652 -12.72 -46.84 -48.56
N ASN A 653 -13.82 -46.58 -49.26
CA ASN A 653 -13.88 -46.66 -50.70
C ASN A 653 -13.44 -45.31 -51.28
N LYS A 654 -12.22 -45.27 -51.83
CA LYS A 654 -11.70 -44.12 -52.60
C LYS A 654 -12.67 -43.63 -53.66
#